data_AF-A0A117PI45-F1
#
_entry.id   AF-A0A117PI45-F1
#
_cell.length_a   1.000
_cell.length_b   1.000
_cell.length_c   1.000
_cell.angle_alpha   90.00
_cell.angle_beta   90.00
_cell.angle_gamma   90.00
#
_symmetry.space_group_name_H-M   'P 1'
#
loop_
_entity.id
_entity.type
_entity.pdbx_description
1 polymer ?
#
loop_
_entity_poly.entity_id
_entity_poly.type
_entity_poly.pdbx_seq_one_letter_code
_entity_poly.pdbx_strand_id
1 'polypeptide(L)'
;MVILTALRVEYEAVRKLIVNGREVHHDDGTLFFHGHLKNTRWQVALARTGEGNDSAAAVAMQGHQLFRPKAQLFVGIAGSLKDDIRLGDVVVASKVYAIHGARANGTSFQARPTSYLPAYRLLQAALSAEYELRRKQRVHTKPIAAGDVLLDSRDSALRDWIKQHYNDAAAIEMEGAGAAQAGHVAGLDTLIIRGISDLADGGKGASDASGAQERAAANAANFARSVLAKFSRAQGPLPAENKQGNSQGSGAQDGSRRQGGSKTPPPPPPPPPPPPAQPGRWHKWAAAALAVVVFAGGGWVISSCGKDTEDAGLPRCQEENTTLRIAASVDLSEELRRAAEDYGPRLSGKSCVRVTVFDVNSGTGMERLAEGWGEGDEPHVWSPASSDWLALARARADDKTAGLFPASAPAIVKSPLTIAMPKKMAEALGWPESTVGWKDLAQWAKNSRDFWRDRQQEQWGPLKLGKTNPSYSTSGLNATVGAFYAVTDTSGELSAADLEKPANQDFVRQIEKSAVHYGDTTLTFLKNLRAADDSGGAEAALDYISAVTVEENSVVAYNNGYPCGALSEEEGCARTDRPTTPLVSFYPEDGTPVSDHPYVQLNNMNPAQRKVSADFLAHLHDPEVHHKHFAPYGYRTHENKAPDLVNQGNGALPDTPLKDFYPPQGAVLDRLLEVWPALRRRAHVLVVIDTSTSMNEDVPGSGETKMELLKNAKAALFDEFADTDEVGLWRFSSAPYADDEHHYRQLVPIGPMARPVPGKSADTRREQLTAEVEGLVPDGATGLYGTTIAAVDTMRADYDPSAINAVVLLTDGRNEGVPADPTELQDVLKKVGGAGERVRVFTIAYGSKADEADASGKSVLEQIATTSGGRAYDAREHPETIREVLTSVISNF
;
A
#
# COMPACT_ATOMS: atom_id res chain seq x y z
N MET A 1 -12.39 20.82 -11.97
CA MET A 1 -12.08 21.07 -10.54
C MET A 1 -13.29 21.71 -9.91
N VAL A 2 -13.55 21.41 -8.64
CA VAL A 2 -14.63 22.06 -7.89
C VAL A 2 -14.01 23.15 -6.99
N ILE A 3 -14.66 24.30 -6.89
CA ILE A 3 -14.40 25.28 -5.83
C ILE A 3 -15.70 25.50 -5.07
N LEU A 4 -15.61 25.43 -3.75
CA LEU A 4 -16.71 25.61 -2.81
C LEU A 4 -16.49 26.89 -2.00
N THR A 5 -17.61 27.50 -1.63
CA THR A 5 -17.71 28.76 -0.88
C THR A 5 -18.97 28.67 0.00
N ALA A 6 -18.98 29.25 1.20
CA ALA A 6 -20.16 29.22 2.07
C ALA A 6 -21.09 30.41 1.80
N LEU A 7 -20.51 31.61 1.70
CA LEU A 7 -21.23 32.88 1.68
C LEU A 7 -21.32 33.50 0.29
N ARG A 8 -22.29 34.40 0.11
CA ARG A 8 -22.47 35.14 -1.16
C ARG A 8 -21.24 35.98 -1.53
N VAL A 9 -20.60 36.63 -0.56
CA VAL A 9 -19.42 37.49 -0.79
C VAL A 9 -18.21 36.69 -1.30
N GLU A 10 -18.03 35.47 -0.80
CA GLU A 10 -16.98 34.52 -1.20
C GLU A 10 -17.25 33.99 -2.61
N TYR A 11 -18.48 33.53 -2.85
CA TYR A 11 -18.94 33.08 -4.16
C TYR A 11 -18.75 34.17 -5.23
N GLU A 12 -19.13 35.41 -4.93
CA GLU A 12 -18.92 36.56 -5.83
C GLU A 12 -17.43 36.86 -6.07
N ALA A 13 -16.57 36.71 -5.05
CA ALA A 13 -15.13 36.90 -5.19
C ALA A 13 -14.50 35.85 -6.13
N VAL A 14 -14.86 34.58 -6.02
CA VAL A 14 -14.38 33.52 -6.93
C VAL A 14 -15.02 33.66 -8.32
N ARG A 15 -16.33 33.94 -8.41
CA ARG A 15 -17.05 34.10 -9.70
C ARG A 15 -16.44 35.19 -10.58
N LYS A 16 -15.98 36.29 -10.00
CA LYS A 16 -15.26 37.38 -10.71
C LYS A 16 -13.96 36.91 -11.40
N LEU A 17 -13.39 35.78 -10.97
CA LEU A 17 -12.18 35.19 -11.55
C LEU A 17 -12.48 34.13 -12.63
N ILE A 18 -13.74 33.77 -12.85
CA ILE A 18 -14.18 32.79 -13.87
C ILE A 18 -14.65 33.54 -15.13
N VAL A 19 -14.29 33.03 -16.31
CA VAL A 19 -14.75 33.50 -17.63
C VAL A 19 -15.43 32.38 -18.40
N ASN A 20 -16.27 32.76 -19.38
CA ASN A 20 -17.05 31.84 -20.21
C ASN A 20 -17.88 30.86 -19.36
N GLY A 21 -18.41 31.35 -18.23
CA GLY A 21 -19.12 30.54 -17.26
C GLY A 21 -20.61 30.42 -17.58
N ARG A 22 -21.18 29.24 -17.30
CA ARG A 22 -22.60 28.92 -17.41
C ARG A 22 -23.08 28.22 -16.15
N GLU A 23 -24.38 28.30 -15.88
CA GLU A 23 -24.99 27.51 -14.80
C GLU A 23 -25.23 26.07 -15.27
N VAL A 24 -25.01 25.13 -14.36
CA VAL A 24 -25.18 23.68 -14.53
C VAL A 24 -25.87 23.18 -13.27
N HIS A 25 -26.93 22.39 -13.44
CA HIS A 25 -27.76 21.88 -12.36
C HIS A 25 -27.32 20.45 -12.03
N HIS A 26 -27.25 20.12 -10.74
CA HIS A 26 -27.28 18.75 -10.24
C HIS A 26 -28.71 18.22 -10.32
N ASP A 27 -28.90 16.91 -10.46
CA ASP A 27 -30.23 16.29 -10.50
C ASP A 27 -31.00 16.51 -9.18
N ASP A 28 -30.28 16.57 -8.05
CA ASP A 28 -30.81 16.94 -6.73
C ASP A 28 -31.04 18.47 -6.52
N GLY A 29 -30.86 19.29 -7.56
CA GLY A 29 -31.18 20.73 -7.55
C GLY A 29 -30.04 21.71 -7.20
N THR A 30 -28.86 21.24 -6.81
CA THR A 30 -27.70 22.10 -6.52
C THR A 30 -27.18 22.80 -7.78
N LEU A 31 -26.88 24.10 -7.69
CA LEU A 31 -26.42 24.93 -8.81
C LEU A 31 -24.90 25.15 -8.79
N PHE A 32 -24.24 24.78 -9.88
CA PHE A 32 -22.82 25.02 -10.12
C PHE A 32 -22.63 26.02 -11.27
N PHE A 33 -21.78 27.03 -11.06
CA PHE A 33 -21.32 27.93 -12.12
C PHE A 33 -20.02 27.37 -12.72
N HIS A 34 -20.11 26.78 -13.90
CA HIS A 34 -19.01 26.08 -14.57
C HIS A 34 -18.39 26.95 -15.68
N GLY A 35 -17.08 27.21 -15.59
CA GLY A 35 -16.33 28.02 -16.56
C GLY A 35 -14.81 27.88 -16.44
N HIS A 36 -14.05 28.78 -17.07
CA HIS A 36 -12.58 28.77 -17.05
C HIS A 36 -12.02 29.80 -16.07
N LEU A 37 -11.04 29.41 -15.26
CA LEU A 37 -10.41 30.31 -14.27
C LEU A 37 -9.30 31.17 -14.93
N LYS A 38 -9.45 32.50 -14.85
CA LYS A 38 -8.57 33.50 -15.51
C LYS A 38 -7.07 33.23 -15.28
N ASN A 39 -6.31 33.30 -16.37
CA ASN A 39 -4.85 33.09 -16.39
C ASN A 39 -4.40 31.72 -15.87
N THR A 40 -5.25 30.69 -15.98
CA THR A 40 -4.93 29.29 -15.69
C THR A 40 -5.52 28.38 -16.78
N ARG A 41 -5.12 27.10 -16.80
CA ARG A 41 -5.73 26.07 -17.67
C ARG A 41 -6.99 25.42 -17.08
N TRP A 42 -7.42 25.82 -15.89
CA TRP A 42 -8.43 25.08 -15.14
C TRP A 42 -9.87 25.42 -15.53
N GLN A 43 -10.65 24.38 -15.81
CA GLN A 43 -12.10 24.43 -15.72
C GLN A 43 -12.54 24.24 -14.26
N VAL A 44 -13.39 25.14 -13.81
CA VAL A 44 -13.87 25.26 -12.43
C VAL A 44 -15.39 25.22 -12.42
N ALA A 45 -15.95 24.29 -11.64
CA ALA A 45 -17.33 24.31 -11.20
C ALA A 45 -17.37 24.98 -9.82
N LEU A 46 -18.06 26.12 -9.70
CA LEU A 46 -18.17 26.90 -8.48
C LEU A 46 -19.57 26.74 -7.88
N ALA A 47 -19.67 26.28 -6.63
CA ALA A 47 -20.93 26.22 -5.88
C ALA A 47 -20.84 27.03 -4.57
N ARG A 48 -22.02 27.44 -4.08
CA ARG A 48 -22.19 27.98 -2.74
C ARG A 48 -22.89 26.94 -1.87
N THR A 49 -22.24 26.49 -0.81
CA THR A 49 -22.69 25.40 0.06
C THR A 49 -23.70 25.87 1.09
N GLY A 50 -23.58 27.13 1.54
CA GLY A 50 -24.13 27.55 2.83
C GLY A 50 -23.11 27.35 3.94
N GLU A 51 -23.45 27.81 5.14
CA GLU A 51 -22.62 27.67 6.34
C GLU A 51 -22.74 26.24 6.91
N GLY A 52 -21.72 25.79 7.65
CA GLY A 52 -21.70 24.49 8.33
C GLY A 52 -21.06 23.34 7.55
N ASN A 53 -20.51 22.37 8.28
CA ASN A 53 -19.72 21.27 7.72
C ASN A 53 -20.58 20.28 6.94
N ASP A 54 -21.80 19.96 7.40
CA ASP A 54 -22.70 19.03 6.73
C ASP A 54 -23.11 19.52 5.33
N SER A 55 -23.43 20.82 5.20
CA SER A 55 -23.80 21.43 3.91
C SER A 55 -22.62 21.46 2.94
N ALA A 56 -21.42 21.73 3.46
CA ALA A 56 -20.17 21.71 2.72
C ALA A 56 -19.82 20.30 2.21
N ALA A 57 -19.99 19.27 3.05
CA ALA A 57 -19.76 17.88 2.68
C ALA A 57 -20.75 17.40 1.61
N ALA A 58 -22.05 17.68 1.77
CA ALA A 58 -23.08 17.28 0.81
C ALA A 58 -22.84 17.88 -0.58
N VAL A 59 -22.60 19.19 -0.65
CA VAL A 59 -22.37 19.89 -1.94
C VAL A 59 -21.02 19.54 -2.55
N ALA A 60 -20.00 19.22 -1.74
CA ALA A 60 -18.73 18.65 -2.22
C ALA A 60 -18.96 17.31 -2.94
N MET A 61 -19.72 16.39 -2.33
CA MET A 61 -20.00 15.08 -2.93
C MET A 61 -20.84 15.18 -4.21
N GLN A 62 -21.83 16.08 -4.27
CA GLN A 62 -22.57 16.39 -5.51
C GLN A 62 -21.66 16.97 -6.59
N GLY A 63 -20.73 17.86 -6.21
CA GLY A 63 -19.70 18.38 -7.12
C GLY A 63 -18.76 17.30 -7.64
N HIS A 64 -18.41 16.31 -6.81
CA HIS A 64 -17.65 15.14 -7.21
C HIS A 64 -18.42 14.27 -8.21
N GLN A 65 -19.67 13.90 -7.88
CA GLN A 65 -20.52 13.05 -8.71
C GLN A 65 -20.71 13.63 -10.11
N LEU A 66 -21.04 14.92 -10.22
CA LEU A 66 -21.37 15.58 -11.49
C LEU A 66 -20.15 15.95 -12.35
N PHE A 67 -19.02 16.31 -11.75
CA PHE A 67 -17.86 16.84 -12.49
C PHE A 67 -16.61 15.95 -12.46
N ARG A 68 -16.58 14.88 -11.65
CA ARG A 68 -15.41 13.99 -11.41
C ARG A 68 -14.09 14.79 -11.38
N PRO A 69 -13.97 15.79 -10.49
CA PRO A 69 -12.88 16.74 -10.51
C PRO A 69 -11.56 16.09 -10.13
N LYS A 70 -10.43 16.62 -10.63
CA LYS A 70 -9.09 16.19 -10.16
C LYS A 70 -8.66 16.78 -8.81
N ALA A 71 -9.40 17.78 -8.33
CA ALA A 71 -9.08 18.55 -7.12
C ALA A 71 -10.31 19.35 -6.65
N GLN A 72 -10.32 19.68 -5.36
CA GLN A 72 -11.30 20.52 -4.70
C GLN A 72 -10.60 21.62 -3.89
N LEU A 73 -11.09 22.86 -3.96
CA LEU A 73 -10.75 23.90 -2.99
C LEU A 73 -12.00 24.34 -2.23
N PHE A 74 -11.88 24.56 -0.93
CA PHE A 74 -12.82 25.41 -0.21
C PHE A 74 -12.19 26.78 0.01
N VAL A 75 -12.85 27.83 -0.46
CA VAL A 75 -12.33 29.20 -0.47
C VAL A 75 -13.33 30.11 0.23
N GLY A 76 -12.89 30.82 1.27
CA GLY A 76 -13.81 31.66 2.03
C GLY A 76 -13.12 32.60 3.00
N ILE A 77 -13.85 33.01 4.05
CA ILE A 77 -13.38 33.82 5.16
C ILE A 77 -13.28 33.01 6.47
N ALA A 78 -12.54 33.53 7.44
CA ALA A 78 -12.35 32.96 8.76
C ALA A 78 -12.02 34.05 9.81
N GLY A 79 -12.27 33.77 11.08
CA GLY A 79 -11.83 34.60 12.20
C GLY A 79 -10.41 34.26 12.65
N SER A 80 -9.58 35.25 13.00
CA SER A 80 -8.23 34.99 13.51
C SER A 80 -8.23 34.48 14.95
N LEU A 81 -7.43 33.44 15.22
CA LEU A 81 -7.17 32.95 16.57
C LEU A 81 -5.89 33.53 17.19
N LYS A 82 -5.06 34.24 16.40
CA LYS A 82 -3.71 34.67 16.76
C LYS A 82 -3.49 36.17 16.50
N ASP A 83 -2.86 36.87 17.44
CA ASP A 83 -2.65 38.33 17.34
C ASP A 83 -1.59 38.74 16.28
N ASP A 84 -0.77 37.81 15.77
CA ASP A 84 0.17 38.07 14.67
C ASP A 84 -0.50 38.07 13.28
N ILE A 85 -1.72 37.52 13.17
CA ILE A 85 -2.48 37.38 11.92
C ILE A 85 -3.55 38.48 11.83
N ARG A 86 -3.53 39.25 10.74
CA ARG A 86 -4.31 40.49 10.62
C ARG A 86 -5.47 40.38 9.63
N LEU A 87 -6.44 41.30 9.74
CA LEU A 87 -7.55 41.43 8.79
C LEU A 87 -7.03 41.54 7.34
N GLY A 88 -7.58 40.70 6.46
CA GLY A 88 -7.18 40.57 5.07
C GLY A 88 -5.97 39.69 4.79
N ASP A 89 -5.30 39.14 5.81
CA ASP A 89 -4.31 38.07 5.61
C ASP A 89 -5.00 36.81 5.09
N VAL A 90 -4.26 35.92 4.44
CA VAL A 90 -4.76 34.59 4.03
C VAL A 90 -4.14 33.52 4.92
N VAL A 91 -4.95 32.59 5.40
CA VAL A 91 -4.50 31.35 6.05
C VAL A 91 -4.78 30.19 5.11
N VAL A 92 -3.75 29.41 4.83
CA VAL A 92 -3.82 28.15 4.08
C VAL A 92 -3.75 27.03 5.11
N ALA A 93 -4.74 26.14 5.13
CA ALA A 93 -4.75 25.04 6.08
C ALA A 93 -3.57 24.09 5.83
N SER A 94 -2.61 24.05 6.75
CA SER A 94 -1.62 22.96 6.81
C SER A 94 -2.22 21.67 7.37
N LYS A 95 -3.31 21.80 8.14
CA LYS A 95 -4.27 20.77 8.57
C LYS A 95 -5.57 21.46 8.99
N VAL A 96 -6.68 20.73 8.98
CA VAL A 96 -7.99 21.19 9.43
C VAL A 96 -8.47 20.34 10.59
N TYR A 97 -8.76 20.94 11.74
CA TYR A 97 -9.30 20.23 12.90
C TYR A 97 -10.82 20.30 12.94
N ALA A 98 -11.50 19.15 13.08
CA ALA A 98 -12.92 19.11 13.45
C ALA A 98 -13.04 19.25 14.98
N ILE A 99 -13.39 20.45 15.47
CA ILE A 99 -13.23 20.80 16.90
C ILE A 99 -14.32 20.27 17.84
N HIS A 100 -15.42 19.74 17.28
CA HIS A 100 -16.59 19.27 18.02
C HIS A 100 -16.48 17.83 18.53
N GLY A 101 -15.48 17.06 18.07
CA GLY A 101 -15.22 15.72 18.59
C GLY A 101 -14.80 15.77 20.05
N ALA A 102 -15.62 15.23 20.96
CA ALA A 102 -15.35 15.22 22.40
C ALA A 102 -16.12 14.13 23.15
N ARG A 103 -15.61 13.71 24.31
CA ARG A 103 -16.35 12.97 25.34
C ARG A 103 -16.80 13.94 26.44
N ALA A 104 -18.11 14.01 26.69
CA ALA A 104 -18.66 14.67 27.88
C ALA A 104 -18.89 13.65 28.99
N ASN A 105 -18.40 13.92 30.21
CA ASN A 105 -18.72 13.13 31.39
C ASN A 105 -18.75 14.03 32.64
N GLY A 106 -19.96 14.30 33.15
CA GLY A 106 -20.20 15.03 34.41
C GLY A 106 -19.65 16.46 34.40
N THR A 107 -18.41 16.60 34.86
CA THR A 107 -17.65 17.87 34.97
C THR A 107 -16.49 17.97 33.96
N SER A 108 -16.28 16.95 33.13
CA SER A 108 -15.18 16.87 32.16
C SER A 108 -15.68 16.88 30.72
N PHE A 109 -14.99 17.64 29.87
CA PHE A 109 -15.12 17.60 28.42
C PHE A 109 -13.71 17.27 27.89
N GLN A 110 -13.56 16.19 27.13
CA GLN A 110 -12.26 15.65 26.70
C GLN A 110 -12.22 15.59 25.18
N ALA A 111 -11.29 16.30 24.55
CA ALA A 111 -11.24 16.40 23.09
C ALA A 111 -10.93 15.04 22.45
N ARG A 112 -11.60 14.78 21.32
CA ARG A 112 -11.35 13.65 20.40
C ARG A 112 -11.11 14.25 19.02
N PRO A 113 -9.93 14.86 18.79
CA PRO A 113 -9.67 15.63 17.59
C PRO A 113 -9.64 14.72 16.36
N THR A 114 -10.41 15.06 15.33
CA THR A 114 -10.19 14.53 13.97
C THR A 114 -9.49 15.62 13.16
N SER A 115 -8.43 15.28 12.45
CA SER A 115 -7.68 16.22 11.62
C SER A 115 -7.56 15.75 10.18
N TYR A 116 -7.89 16.63 9.24
CA TYR A 116 -7.73 16.39 7.81
C TYR A 116 -6.49 17.13 7.28
N LEU A 117 -5.58 16.40 6.64
CA LEU A 117 -4.42 16.98 5.98
C LEU A 117 -4.79 17.45 4.56
N PRO A 118 -4.23 18.57 4.07
CA PRO A 118 -4.38 18.96 2.68
C PRO A 118 -3.58 18.01 1.79
N ALA A 119 -4.01 17.85 0.53
CA ALA A 119 -3.23 17.08 -0.43
C ALA A 119 -1.86 17.73 -0.68
N TYR A 120 -0.79 16.97 -0.49
CA TYR A 120 0.59 17.49 -0.47
C TYR A 120 0.94 18.30 -1.72
N ARG A 121 0.47 17.89 -2.90
CA ARG A 121 0.70 18.60 -4.17
C ARG A 121 0.04 19.98 -4.22
N LEU A 122 -1.15 20.13 -3.63
CA LEU A 122 -1.80 21.44 -3.48
C LEU A 122 -1.12 22.30 -2.41
N LEU A 123 -0.67 21.69 -1.31
CA LEU A 123 0.09 22.38 -0.26
C LEU A 123 1.42 22.94 -0.83
N GLN A 124 2.17 22.15 -1.60
CA GLN A 124 3.39 22.61 -2.28
C GLN A 124 3.11 23.72 -3.31
N ALA A 125 2.00 23.61 -4.06
CA ALA A 125 1.56 24.68 -4.95
C ALA A 125 1.20 25.97 -4.19
N ALA A 126 0.67 25.85 -2.97
CA ALA A 126 0.37 26.98 -2.09
C ALA A 126 1.64 27.60 -1.50
N LEU A 127 2.56 26.82 -0.96
CA LEU A 127 3.88 27.30 -0.49
C LEU A 127 4.66 28.03 -1.60
N SER A 128 4.62 27.51 -2.83
CA SER A 128 5.21 28.18 -4.00
C SER A 128 4.53 29.51 -4.33
N ALA A 129 3.21 29.58 -4.25
CA ALA A 129 2.45 30.83 -4.47
C ALA A 129 2.68 31.85 -3.34
N GLU A 130 2.75 31.40 -2.10
CA GLU A 130 3.09 32.19 -0.91
C GLU A 130 4.48 32.83 -1.07
N TYR A 131 5.50 32.04 -1.45
CA TYR A 131 6.86 32.55 -1.65
C TYR A 131 6.93 33.66 -2.71
N GLU A 132 6.19 33.54 -3.82
CA GLU A 132 6.13 34.59 -4.85
C GLU A 132 5.33 35.82 -4.42
N LEU A 133 4.29 35.64 -3.60
CA LEU A 133 3.40 36.69 -3.16
C LEU A 133 3.79 37.36 -1.84
N ARG A 134 4.80 36.87 -1.12
CA ARG A 134 5.27 37.37 0.20
C ARG A 134 5.52 38.89 0.32
N ARG A 135 5.74 39.59 -0.81
CA ARG A 135 5.91 41.06 -0.87
C ARG A 135 4.64 41.84 -1.25
N LYS A 136 3.56 41.14 -1.59
CA LYS A 136 2.28 41.69 -2.09
C LYS A 136 1.09 41.33 -1.20
N GLN A 137 1.13 40.16 -0.56
CA GLN A 137 0.06 39.62 0.26
C GLN A 137 0.69 38.83 1.42
N ARG A 138 0.16 39.00 2.65
CA ARG A 138 0.51 38.13 3.78
C ARG A 138 -0.31 36.86 3.67
N VAL A 139 0.39 35.74 3.67
CA VAL A 139 -0.17 34.40 3.64
C VAL A 139 0.49 33.64 4.80
N HIS A 140 -0.26 32.77 5.45
CA HIS A 140 0.21 31.95 6.57
C HIS A 140 -0.22 30.51 6.31
N THR A 141 0.72 29.62 6.03
CA THR A 141 0.44 28.19 5.98
C THR A 141 0.45 27.62 7.41
N LYS A 142 -0.74 27.54 8.04
CA LYS A 142 -0.95 27.18 9.46
C LYS A 142 -2.25 26.38 9.65
N PRO A 143 -2.47 25.69 10.78
CA PRO A 143 -3.68 24.89 11.02
C PRO A 143 -4.95 25.75 11.11
N ILE A 144 -6.10 25.21 10.70
CA ILE A 144 -7.42 25.85 10.80
C ILE A 144 -8.34 25.00 11.68
N ALA A 145 -9.09 25.64 12.58
CA ALA A 145 -10.16 25.03 13.36
C ALA A 145 -11.50 25.13 12.61
N ALA A 146 -12.20 24.02 12.45
CA ALA A 146 -13.46 23.92 11.75
C ALA A 146 -14.55 23.35 12.67
N GLY A 147 -15.68 24.03 12.77
CA GLY A 147 -16.85 23.53 13.49
C GLY A 147 -18.06 24.42 13.32
N ASP A 148 -19.26 23.85 13.43
CA ASP A 148 -20.57 24.51 13.25
C ASP A 148 -20.90 25.49 14.41
N VAL A 149 -20.04 26.49 14.60
CA VAL A 149 -20.17 27.51 15.64
C VAL A 149 -19.41 28.77 15.25
N LEU A 150 -20.07 29.92 15.35
CA LEU A 150 -19.42 31.21 15.17
C LEU A 150 -18.75 31.65 16.48
N LEU A 151 -17.41 31.73 16.49
CA LEU A 151 -16.65 32.24 17.63
C LEU A 151 -16.50 33.77 17.53
N ASP A 152 -17.19 34.51 18.41
CA ASP A 152 -17.15 35.97 18.46
C ASP A 152 -16.89 36.48 19.90
N SER A 153 -15.90 35.89 20.59
CA SER A 153 -15.45 36.32 21.92
C SER A 153 -14.09 35.70 22.31
N ARG A 154 -13.20 36.52 22.89
CA ARG A 154 -11.90 36.08 23.46
C ARG A 154 -12.03 35.31 24.79
N ASP A 155 -13.18 35.46 25.46
CA ASP A 155 -13.42 35.03 26.84
C ASP A 155 -14.57 34.00 26.92
N SER A 156 -14.76 33.22 25.86
CA SER A 156 -15.76 32.15 25.79
C SER A 156 -15.13 30.79 26.10
N ALA A 157 -15.93 29.89 26.67
CA ALA A 157 -15.52 28.51 26.92
C ALA A 157 -15.02 27.79 25.65
N LEU A 158 -15.57 28.13 24.47
CA LEU A 158 -15.07 27.64 23.18
C LEU A 158 -13.70 28.22 22.81
N ARG A 159 -13.43 29.51 23.09
CA ARG A 159 -12.09 30.07 22.88
C ARG A 159 -11.06 29.36 23.74
N ASP A 160 -11.39 29.07 24.99
CA ASP A 160 -10.49 28.38 25.92
C ASP A 160 -10.31 26.90 25.55
N TRP A 161 -11.38 26.22 25.12
CA TRP A 161 -11.33 24.88 24.50
C TRP A 161 -10.35 24.81 23.33
N ILE A 162 -10.44 25.78 22.40
CA ILE A 162 -9.54 25.88 21.24
C ILE A 162 -8.11 26.19 21.68
N LYS A 163 -7.90 27.13 22.62
CA LYS A 163 -6.58 27.42 23.19
C LYS A 163 -5.94 26.20 23.89
N GLN A 164 -6.75 25.32 24.49
CA GLN A 164 -6.27 24.18 25.27
C GLN A 164 -5.99 22.93 24.41
N HIS A 165 -6.87 22.62 23.45
CA HIS A 165 -6.83 21.36 22.69
C HIS A 165 -6.39 21.50 21.23
N TYR A 166 -6.46 22.72 20.67
CA TYR A 166 -6.16 23.03 19.27
C TYR A 166 -5.23 24.25 19.20
N ASN A 167 -4.25 24.31 20.10
CA ASN A 167 -3.51 25.52 20.43
C ASN A 167 -2.65 26.07 19.28
N ASP A 168 -2.35 25.26 18.26
CA ASP A 168 -1.63 25.64 17.04
C ASP A 168 -2.56 26.20 15.94
N ALA A 169 -3.89 26.11 16.09
CA ALA A 169 -4.86 26.68 15.16
C ALA A 169 -4.70 28.20 15.01
N ALA A 170 -4.58 28.65 13.77
CA ALA A 170 -4.34 30.04 13.38
C ALA A 170 -5.65 30.81 13.10
N ALA A 171 -6.67 30.11 12.63
CA ALA A 171 -7.97 30.66 12.28
C ALA A 171 -9.10 29.69 12.62
N ILE A 172 -10.33 30.19 12.74
CA ILE A 172 -11.55 29.40 12.91
C ILE A 172 -12.60 29.72 11.83
N GLU A 173 -13.27 28.69 11.34
CA GLU A 173 -14.36 28.75 10.35
C GLU A 173 -15.31 27.56 10.51
N MET A 174 -16.32 27.44 9.63
CA MET A 174 -17.49 26.57 9.86
C MET A 174 -17.71 25.48 8.80
N GLU A 175 -16.84 25.31 7.79
CA GLU A 175 -17.08 24.35 6.69
C GLU A 175 -15.88 23.44 6.33
N GLY A 176 -14.68 23.78 6.78
CA GLY A 176 -13.44 23.19 6.30
C GLY A 176 -13.30 21.71 6.63
N ALA A 177 -13.84 21.24 7.76
CA ALA A 177 -13.78 19.83 8.13
C ALA A 177 -14.71 18.99 7.25
N GLY A 178 -15.95 19.42 7.01
CA GLY A 178 -16.89 18.73 6.13
C GLY A 178 -16.41 18.71 4.68
N ALA A 179 -15.85 19.83 4.20
CA ALA A 179 -15.24 19.92 2.87
C ALA A 179 -13.99 19.03 2.71
N ALA A 180 -13.15 18.94 3.75
CA ALA A 180 -11.97 18.09 3.74
C ALA A 180 -12.33 16.60 3.91
N GLN A 181 -13.32 16.27 4.73
CA GLN A 181 -13.87 14.92 4.88
C GLN A 181 -14.45 14.39 3.57
N ALA A 182 -15.31 15.18 2.90
CA ALA A 182 -15.85 14.82 1.59
C ALA A 182 -14.73 14.71 0.54
N GLY A 183 -13.72 15.57 0.59
CA GLY A 183 -12.53 15.47 -0.26
C GLY A 183 -11.75 14.17 -0.05
N HIS A 184 -11.52 13.78 1.21
CA HIS A 184 -10.85 12.54 1.60
C HIS A 184 -11.65 11.30 1.15
N VAL A 185 -12.95 11.23 1.47
CA VAL A 185 -13.86 10.14 1.07
C VAL A 185 -13.97 10.01 -0.46
N ALA A 186 -13.86 11.12 -1.20
CA ALA A 186 -13.92 11.14 -2.66
C ALA A 186 -12.55 10.96 -3.37
N GLY A 187 -11.46 10.76 -2.61
CA GLY A 187 -10.10 10.61 -3.17
C GLY A 187 -9.59 11.87 -3.90
N LEU A 188 -10.02 13.07 -3.48
CA LEU A 188 -9.75 14.33 -4.16
C LEU A 188 -8.56 15.08 -3.56
N ASP A 189 -7.66 15.57 -4.42
CA ASP A 189 -6.65 16.57 -4.03
C ASP A 189 -7.38 17.80 -3.44
N THR A 190 -7.35 17.96 -2.11
CA THR A 190 -8.17 18.95 -1.39
C THR A 190 -7.32 19.96 -0.60
N LEU A 191 -7.71 21.24 -0.60
CA LEU A 191 -7.06 22.31 0.15
C LEU A 191 -8.06 23.40 0.59
N ILE A 192 -7.96 23.86 1.84
CA ILE A 192 -8.78 24.93 2.41
C ILE A 192 -7.97 26.24 2.44
N ILE A 193 -8.55 27.32 1.93
CA ILE A 193 -7.93 28.65 1.84
C ILE A 193 -8.89 29.71 2.38
N ARG A 194 -8.52 30.37 3.46
CA ARG A 194 -9.38 31.37 4.14
C ARG A 194 -8.73 32.74 4.20
N GLY A 195 -9.52 33.80 3.99
CA GLY A 195 -9.13 35.18 4.24
C GLY A 195 -9.63 35.65 5.60
N ILE A 196 -8.82 36.37 6.36
CA ILE A 196 -9.21 36.80 7.71
C ILE A 196 -10.18 38.00 7.66
N SER A 197 -11.43 37.78 8.04
CA SER A 197 -12.51 38.78 8.08
C SER A 197 -12.58 39.57 9.38
N ASP A 198 -12.25 38.91 10.50
CA ASP A 198 -12.42 39.39 11.86
C ASP A 198 -11.38 38.72 12.80
N LEU A 199 -11.39 39.09 14.09
CA LEU A 199 -10.44 38.60 15.10
C LEU A 199 -11.07 37.66 16.14
N ALA A 200 -12.27 37.13 15.85
CA ALA A 200 -13.03 36.23 16.73
C ALA A 200 -13.16 36.74 18.18
N ASP A 201 -13.43 38.05 18.36
CA ASP A 201 -13.29 38.76 19.63
C ASP A 201 -14.48 39.65 20.06
N GLY A 202 -15.62 39.57 19.39
CA GLY A 202 -16.80 40.41 19.67
C GLY A 202 -16.81 41.69 18.84
N GLY A 203 -15.75 41.97 18.08
CA GLY A 203 -15.63 43.12 17.18
C GLY A 203 -16.23 42.94 15.79
N LYS A 204 -16.91 41.81 15.50
CA LYS A 204 -17.32 41.43 14.14
C LYS A 204 -18.19 42.50 13.44
N GLY A 205 -19.19 43.04 14.12
CA GLY A 205 -20.08 44.07 13.56
C GLY A 205 -19.37 45.38 13.13
N ALA A 206 -18.27 45.75 13.80
CA ALA A 206 -17.44 46.90 13.39
C ALA A 206 -16.49 46.56 12.23
N SER A 207 -16.04 45.30 12.16
CA SER A 207 -15.19 44.80 11.08
C SER A 207 -15.96 44.70 9.76
N ASP A 208 -17.20 44.20 9.80
CA ASP A 208 -18.09 44.07 8.65
C ASP A 208 -18.43 45.43 8.04
N ALA A 209 -18.73 46.44 8.87
CA ALA A 209 -18.96 47.82 8.44
C ALA A 209 -17.75 48.49 7.74
N SER A 210 -16.55 47.90 7.84
CA SER A 210 -15.32 48.39 7.19
C SER A 210 -15.01 47.76 5.83
N GLY A 211 -15.86 46.84 5.34
CA GLY A 211 -15.60 46.08 4.11
C GLY A 211 -14.52 45.00 4.26
N ALA A 212 -14.34 44.48 5.49
CA ALA A 212 -13.31 43.48 5.78
C ALA A 212 -13.61 42.14 5.11
N GLN A 213 -14.88 41.71 5.06
CA GLN A 213 -15.31 40.46 4.44
C GLN A 213 -15.02 40.43 2.94
N GLU A 214 -15.37 41.48 2.19
CA GLU A 214 -15.12 41.59 0.75
C GLU A 214 -13.62 41.52 0.43
N ARG A 215 -12.80 42.21 1.23
CA ARG A 215 -11.34 42.21 1.10
C ARG A 215 -10.76 40.83 1.43
N ALA A 216 -11.21 40.19 2.51
CA ALA A 216 -10.78 38.86 2.90
C ALA A 216 -11.12 37.81 1.83
N ALA A 217 -12.38 37.79 1.37
CA ALA A 217 -12.85 36.92 0.29
C ALA A 217 -12.09 37.14 -1.03
N ALA A 218 -11.87 38.40 -1.43
CA ALA A 218 -11.08 38.73 -2.62
C ALA A 218 -9.62 38.29 -2.49
N ASN A 219 -9.03 38.41 -1.30
CA ASN A 219 -7.66 37.98 -1.03
C ASN A 219 -7.52 36.46 -1.08
N ALA A 220 -8.45 35.72 -0.48
CA ALA A 220 -8.50 34.25 -0.53
C ALA A 220 -8.70 33.75 -1.98
N ALA A 221 -9.65 34.31 -2.72
CA ALA A 221 -9.92 33.94 -4.11
C ALA A 221 -8.73 34.21 -5.06
N ASN A 222 -8.05 35.34 -4.90
CA ASN A 222 -6.86 35.66 -5.68
C ASN A 222 -5.66 34.76 -5.33
N PHE A 223 -5.52 34.39 -4.05
CA PHE A 223 -4.50 33.44 -3.63
C PHE A 223 -4.80 32.04 -4.18
N ALA A 224 -6.03 31.53 -4.05
CA ALA A 224 -6.48 30.27 -4.63
C ALA A 224 -6.19 30.19 -6.14
N ARG A 225 -6.50 31.23 -6.91
CA ARG A 225 -6.13 31.31 -8.34
C ARG A 225 -4.62 31.19 -8.59
N SER A 226 -3.80 31.69 -7.68
CA SER A 226 -2.34 31.63 -7.75
C SER A 226 -1.82 30.22 -7.41
N VAL A 227 -2.38 29.56 -6.40
CA VAL A 227 -2.14 28.12 -6.11
C VAL A 227 -2.44 27.28 -7.36
N LEU A 228 -3.59 27.50 -7.99
CA LEU A 228 -4.01 26.71 -9.16
C LEU A 228 -3.18 26.98 -10.41
N ALA A 229 -2.61 28.18 -10.56
CA ALA A 229 -1.61 28.46 -11.58
C ALA A 229 -0.32 27.64 -11.36
N LYS A 230 0.10 27.44 -10.10
CA LYS A 230 1.27 26.60 -9.73
C LYS A 230 1.00 25.11 -9.87
N PHE A 231 -0.15 24.64 -9.39
CA PHE A 231 -0.61 23.26 -9.46
C PHE A 231 -0.68 22.71 -10.91
N SER A 232 -0.64 23.60 -11.92
CA SER A 232 -0.56 23.22 -13.34
C SER A 232 0.84 22.81 -13.84
N ARG A 233 1.93 22.97 -13.05
CA ARG A 233 3.32 22.73 -13.51
C ARG A 233 3.93 21.37 -13.13
N ALA A 234 3.26 20.56 -12.31
CA ALA A 234 3.76 19.23 -11.89
C ALA A 234 3.52 18.10 -12.92
N GLN A 235 3.19 18.44 -14.18
CA GLN A 235 2.98 17.47 -15.26
C GLN A 235 3.61 18.00 -16.56
N GLY A 236 4.89 17.70 -16.73
CA GLY A 236 5.71 18.00 -17.90
C GLY A 236 7.19 17.80 -17.58
N PRO A 237 8.03 17.38 -18.55
CA PRO A 237 9.48 17.32 -18.34
C PRO A 237 10.03 18.67 -17.90
N LEU A 238 11.08 18.67 -17.07
CA LEU A 238 11.85 19.88 -16.80
C LEU A 238 12.32 20.46 -18.15
N PRO A 239 12.12 21.77 -18.41
CA PRO A 239 12.70 22.39 -19.59
C PRO A 239 14.21 22.27 -19.50
N ALA A 240 14.83 21.61 -20.48
CA ALA A 240 16.29 21.49 -20.53
C ALA A 240 16.93 22.88 -20.44
N GLU A 241 17.87 23.05 -19.52
CA GLU A 241 18.60 24.31 -19.39
C GLU A 241 19.28 24.65 -20.72
N ASN A 242 18.89 25.79 -21.29
CA ASN A 242 19.55 26.32 -22.47
C ASN A 242 20.98 26.74 -22.10
N LYS A 243 21.95 25.83 -22.29
CA LYS A 243 23.38 26.15 -22.29
C LYS A 243 23.73 27.03 -23.50
N GLN A 244 23.33 28.29 -23.43
CA GLN A 244 23.81 29.36 -24.30
C GLN A 244 24.24 30.57 -23.44
N GLY A 245 25.54 30.89 -23.45
CA GLY A 245 26.04 32.16 -22.91
C GLY A 245 27.14 32.08 -21.86
N ASN A 246 28.28 31.43 -22.16
CA ASN A 246 29.60 32.09 -22.11
C ASN A 246 30.77 31.12 -22.37
N SER A 247 31.43 31.30 -23.51
CA SER A 247 32.84 30.93 -23.70
C SER A 247 33.49 31.91 -24.68
N GLN A 248 33.74 33.13 -24.20
CA GLN A 248 34.63 34.06 -24.90
C GLN A 248 36.09 33.62 -24.73
N GLY A 249 36.79 33.44 -25.84
CA GLY A 249 38.15 33.97 -26.00
C GLY A 249 39.35 33.10 -25.58
N SER A 250 39.79 32.20 -26.46
CA SER A 250 41.20 31.95 -26.89
C SER A 250 41.33 30.53 -27.49
N GLY A 251 42.15 30.25 -28.52
CA GLY A 251 42.92 31.16 -29.38
C GLY A 251 44.12 30.51 -30.07
N ALA A 252 43.91 29.71 -31.14
CA ALA A 252 44.89 29.29 -32.16
C ALA A 252 44.12 28.55 -33.29
N GLN A 253 44.05 29.03 -34.53
CA GLN A 253 45.06 28.93 -35.61
C GLN A 253 45.47 27.50 -36.00
N ASP A 254 44.78 26.91 -36.99
CA ASP A 254 45.22 26.52 -38.35
C ASP A 254 44.12 25.59 -38.93
N GLY A 255 43.81 25.39 -40.22
CA GLY A 255 44.35 25.83 -41.50
C GLY A 255 43.61 25.08 -42.62
N SER A 256 43.52 25.68 -43.82
CA SER A 256 43.03 25.06 -45.09
C SER A 256 41.52 24.82 -45.35
N ARG A 257 40.94 25.79 -46.08
CA ARG A 257 40.28 25.65 -47.41
C ARG A 257 39.27 24.50 -47.72
N ARG A 258 38.02 24.96 -47.96
CA ARG A 258 37.29 25.06 -49.26
C ARG A 258 36.01 24.23 -49.44
N GLN A 259 34.94 24.98 -49.77
CA GLN A 259 33.75 24.62 -50.56
C GLN A 259 32.82 23.53 -49.97
N GLY A 260 31.50 23.70 -49.89
CA GLY A 260 30.62 24.75 -50.41
C GLY A 260 29.44 24.12 -51.15
N GLY A 261 28.26 24.08 -50.54
CA GLY A 261 27.08 23.47 -51.16
C GLY A 261 25.85 23.42 -50.25
N SER A 262 24.93 24.37 -50.46
CA SER A 262 23.59 24.36 -49.85
C SER A 262 22.71 23.28 -50.48
N LYS A 263 22.05 22.43 -49.67
CA LYS A 263 20.84 21.70 -50.10
C LYS A 263 19.80 21.62 -48.98
N THR A 264 18.55 21.82 -49.39
CA THR A 264 17.31 21.76 -48.61
C THR A 264 16.96 20.32 -48.16
N PRO A 265 16.12 20.16 -47.11
CA PRO A 265 15.62 18.85 -46.69
C PRO A 265 14.64 18.23 -47.72
N PRO A 266 14.44 16.90 -47.70
CA PRO A 266 13.56 16.19 -48.64
C PRO A 266 12.06 16.27 -48.26
N PRO A 267 11.14 16.03 -49.22
CA PRO A 267 9.69 16.04 -48.98
C PRO A 267 9.16 14.73 -48.35
N PRO A 268 7.95 14.75 -47.74
CA PRO A 268 7.33 13.58 -47.12
C PRO A 268 6.75 12.56 -48.14
N PRO A 269 6.50 11.29 -47.72
CA PRO A 269 6.01 10.22 -48.58
C PRO A 269 4.51 10.31 -48.92
N PRO A 270 4.04 9.68 -50.02
CA PRO A 270 2.65 9.70 -50.46
C PRO A 270 1.75 8.67 -49.74
N PRO A 271 0.41 8.87 -49.75
CA PRO A 271 -0.56 7.98 -49.10
C PRO A 271 -0.89 6.71 -49.91
N PRO A 272 -1.45 5.66 -49.27
CA PRO A 272 -1.76 4.37 -49.90
C PRO A 272 -3.03 4.38 -50.79
N PRO A 273 -3.15 3.44 -51.75
CA PRO A 273 -4.26 3.36 -52.70
C PRO A 273 -5.53 2.66 -52.15
N PRO A 274 -6.71 2.90 -52.75
CA PRO A 274 -8.00 2.31 -52.34
C PRO A 274 -8.22 0.88 -52.87
N PRO A 275 -9.15 0.10 -52.28
CA PRO A 275 -9.41 -1.30 -52.66
C PRO A 275 -10.22 -1.45 -53.97
N PRO A 276 -10.05 -2.57 -54.71
CA PRO A 276 -10.74 -2.83 -55.97
C PRO A 276 -12.16 -3.39 -55.81
N ALA A 277 -13.01 -3.13 -56.81
CA ALA A 277 -14.41 -3.56 -56.87
C ALA A 277 -14.61 -4.95 -57.54
N GLN A 278 -15.75 -5.58 -57.25
CA GLN A 278 -16.18 -6.89 -57.76
C GLN A 278 -16.60 -6.90 -59.25
N PRO A 279 -16.66 -8.09 -59.88
CA PRO A 279 -17.55 -8.35 -61.01
C PRO A 279 -18.50 -9.58 -60.84
N GLY A 280 -19.80 -9.35 -61.03
CA GLY A 280 -20.59 -10.10 -62.03
C GLY A 280 -21.21 -11.49 -61.72
N ARG A 281 -22.43 -11.49 -61.16
CA ARG A 281 -23.61 -12.40 -61.39
C ARG A 281 -23.46 -13.68 -62.24
N TRP A 282 -24.22 -14.73 -61.86
CA TRP A 282 -25.34 -15.33 -62.65
C TRP A 282 -26.28 -16.17 -61.74
N HIS A 283 -27.47 -16.58 -62.22
CA HIS A 283 -28.63 -17.04 -61.40
C HIS A 283 -28.84 -18.58 -61.35
N LYS A 284 -29.69 -19.09 -60.41
CA LYS A 284 -30.99 -19.77 -60.69
C LYS A 284 -31.73 -20.37 -59.44
N TRP A 285 -32.97 -19.90 -59.20
CA TRP A 285 -34.23 -20.53 -58.70
C TRP A 285 -34.34 -21.67 -57.65
N ALA A 286 -35.10 -21.41 -56.56
CA ALA A 286 -36.32 -22.11 -56.05
C ALA A 286 -36.73 -21.46 -54.69
N ALA A 287 -37.94 -20.96 -54.38
CA ALA A 287 -39.29 -21.57 -54.28
C ALA A 287 -39.36 -22.75 -53.29
N ALA A 288 -40.25 -22.84 -52.29
CA ALA A 288 -41.29 -21.96 -51.71
C ALA A 288 -41.54 -22.42 -50.23
N ALA A 289 -42.50 -22.00 -49.39
CA ALA A 289 -43.72 -21.16 -49.51
C ALA A 289 -44.11 -20.58 -48.10
N LEU A 290 -45.27 -19.91 -47.98
CA LEU A 290 -45.97 -19.65 -46.70
C LEU A 290 -47.05 -20.70 -46.42
N ALA A 291 -47.36 -20.95 -45.15
CA ALA A 291 -48.64 -21.52 -44.71
C ALA A 291 -49.28 -20.61 -43.65
N VAL A 292 -50.39 -19.96 -44.01
CA VAL A 292 -51.24 -19.19 -43.09
C VAL A 292 -52.37 -20.11 -42.63
N VAL A 293 -52.60 -20.21 -41.32
CA VAL A 293 -53.82 -20.79 -40.76
C VAL A 293 -54.50 -19.73 -39.90
N VAL A 294 -55.70 -19.32 -40.33
CA VAL A 294 -56.59 -18.45 -39.57
C VAL A 294 -57.50 -19.33 -38.72
N PHE A 295 -57.57 -19.06 -37.42
CA PHE A 295 -58.74 -19.37 -36.62
C PHE A 295 -59.14 -18.13 -35.81
N ALA A 296 -60.44 -17.83 -35.84
CA ALA A 296 -61.01 -16.65 -35.20
C ALA A 296 -61.85 -17.03 -33.98
N GLY A 297 -61.91 -16.10 -33.01
CA GLY A 297 -62.96 -16.07 -31.98
C GLY A 297 -62.52 -16.52 -30.59
N GLY A 298 -62.64 -15.60 -29.62
CA GLY A 298 -62.42 -15.88 -28.20
C GLY A 298 -61.63 -14.78 -27.50
N GLY A 299 -62.28 -13.65 -27.20
CA GLY A 299 -61.60 -12.53 -26.54
C GLY A 299 -61.33 -12.80 -25.06
N TRP A 300 -60.12 -12.48 -24.61
CA TRP A 300 -59.82 -12.19 -23.21
C TRP A 300 -58.83 -11.02 -23.14
N VAL A 301 -59.10 -10.07 -22.26
CA VAL A 301 -58.27 -8.86 -22.08
C VAL A 301 -57.08 -9.22 -21.21
N ILE A 302 -55.87 -9.12 -21.75
CA ILE A 302 -54.63 -9.15 -20.97
C ILE A 302 -53.82 -7.91 -21.30
N SER A 303 -53.34 -7.25 -20.26
CA SER A 303 -52.56 -6.01 -20.30
C SER A 303 -51.24 -6.18 -21.05
N SER A 304 -50.70 -5.06 -21.53
CA SER A 304 -49.47 -4.99 -22.34
C SER A 304 -48.26 -5.64 -21.68
N CYS A 305 -47.70 -6.67 -22.33
CA CYS A 305 -46.28 -7.01 -22.17
C CYS A 305 -45.46 -6.14 -23.13
N GLY A 306 -44.79 -5.12 -22.60
CA GLY A 306 -43.59 -4.57 -23.25
C GLY A 306 -42.47 -5.60 -23.12
N LYS A 307 -41.63 -5.74 -24.15
CA LYS A 307 -40.57 -6.76 -24.14
C LYS A 307 -39.48 -6.41 -23.12
N ASP A 308 -39.28 -7.30 -22.15
CA ASP A 308 -38.10 -7.31 -21.32
C ASP A 308 -36.84 -7.56 -22.16
N THR A 309 -35.80 -6.78 -21.90
CA THR A 309 -34.41 -7.20 -22.10
C THR A 309 -33.86 -7.53 -20.72
N GLU A 310 -33.56 -8.79 -20.47
CA GLU A 310 -33.10 -9.29 -19.18
C GLU A 310 -31.70 -8.71 -18.85
N ASP A 311 -31.64 -7.73 -17.95
CA ASP A 311 -30.45 -7.49 -17.14
C ASP A 311 -30.32 -8.69 -16.19
N ALA A 312 -29.34 -9.57 -16.43
CA ALA A 312 -29.26 -10.89 -15.80
C ALA A 312 -28.77 -10.89 -14.32
N GLY A 313 -28.53 -9.73 -13.73
CA GLY A 313 -28.04 -9.58 -12.34
C GLY A 313 -29.12 -9.17 -11.34
N LEU A 314 -28.81 -9.20 -10.05
CA LEU A 314 -29.74 -8.71 -9.02
C LEU A 314 -30.05 -7.20 -9.17
N PRO A 315 -31.23 -6.72 -8.76
CA PRO A 315 -31.55 -5.29 -8.82
C PRO A 315 -30.64 -4.44 -7.91
N ARG A 316 -30.31 -3.22 -8.35
CA ARG A 316 -29.61 -2.23 -7.51
C ARG A 316 -30.52 -1.68 -6.41
N CYS A 317 -29.94 -1.19 -5.32
CA CYS A 317 -30.64 -0.51 -4.22
C CYS A 317 -29.78 0.62 -3.63
N GLN A 318 -30.39 1.51 -2.83
CA GLN A 318 -29.73 2.69 -2.24
C GLN A 318 -29.68 2.68 -0.70
N GLU A 319 -30.73 2.23 -0.02
CA GLU A 319 -30.76 2.14 1.44
C GLU A 319 -30.17 0.82 1.94
N GLU A 320 -28.87 0.81 2.19
CA GLU A 320 -28.13 -0.36 2.67
C GLU A 320 -28.46 -0.72 4.12
N ASN A 321 -28.61 -2.01 4.39
CA ASN A 321 -28.92 -2.53 5.72
C ASN A 321 -28.22 -3.86 6.03
N THR A 322 -27.32 -4.33 5.17
CA THR A 322 -26.58 -5.59 5.31
C THR A 322 -25.24 -5.47 4.58
N THR A 323 -24.19 -6.07 5.12
CA THR A 323 -22.85 -6.10 4.48
C THR A 323 -22.48 -7.54 4.15
N LEU A 324 -21.92 -7.77 2.95
CA LEU A 324 -21.18 -8.97 2.60
C LEU A 324 -19.69 -8.64 2.68
N ARG A 325 -19.03 -9.10 3.75
CA ARG A 325 -17.60 -8.86 3.99
C ARG A 325 -16.74 -9.93 3.31
N ILE A 326 -15.77 -9.50 2.49
CA ILE A 326 -14.81 -10.36 1.79
C ILE A 326 -13.41 -10.10 2.37
N ALA A 327 -12.75 -11.16 2.84
CA ALA A 327 -11.33 -11.13 3.16
C ALA A 327 -10.54 -11.61 1.93
N ALA A 328 -9.72 -10.75 1.32
CA ALA A 328 -8.98 -11.06 0.10
C ALA A 328 -7.45 -11.05 0.32
N SER A 329 -6.71 -11.81 -0.48
CA SER A 329 -5.25 -11.76 -0.46
C SER A 329 -4.73 -10.35 -0.80
N VAL A 330 -3.64 -9.94 -0.15
CA VAL A 330 -3.05 -8.59 -0.24
C VAL A 330 -2.67 -8.14 -1.65
N ASP A 331 -2.55 -9.08 -2.58
CA ASP A 331 -2.19 -8.85 -3.99
C ASP A 331 -3.40 -8.70 -4.93
N LEU A 332 -4.62 -9.06 -4.49
CA LEU A 332 -5.87 -8.99 -5.26
C LEU A 332 -6.94 -8.09 -4.60
N SER A 333 -6.75 -7.71 -3.33
CA SER A 333 -7.74 -7.01 -2.52
C SER A 333 -8.20 -5.68 -3.12
N GLU A 334 -7.30 -4.92 -3.75
CA GLU A 334 -7.58 -3.64 -4.38
C GLU A 334 -8.41 -3.77 -5.67
N GLU A 335 -8.06 -4.71 -6.54
CA GLU A 335 -8.80 -5.06 -7.75
C GLU A 335 -10.22 -5.52 -7.40
N LEU A 336 -10.34 -6.39 -6.38
CA LEU A 336 -11.63 -6.85 -5.86
C LEU A 336 -12.45 -5.73 -5.21
N ARG A 337 -11.83 -4.80 -4.47
CA ARG A 337 -12.55 -3.66 -3.88
C ARG A 337 -13.13 -2.76 -4.97
N ARG A 338 -12.35 -2.47 -6.02
CA ARG A 338 -12.82 -1.70 -7.19
C ARG A 338 -13.92 -2.40 -7.96
N ALA A 339 -13.84 -3.73 -8.12
CA ALA A 339 -14.93 -4.52 -8.72
C ALA A 339 -16.19 -4.48 -7.84
N ALA A 340 -16.06 -4.55 -6.52
CA ALA A 340 -17.18 -4.43 -5.57
C ALA A 340 -17.83 -3.04 -5.57
N GLU A 341 -17.05 -1.97 -5.75
CA GLU A 341 -17.53 -0.59 -5.90
C GLU A 341 -18.34 -0.39 -7.19
N ASP A 342 -17.84 -0.87 -8.33
CA ASP A 342 -18.52 -0.77 -9.63
C ASP A 342 -19.77 -1.66 -9.71
N TYR A 343 -19.72 -2.83 -9.06
CA TYR A 343 -20.88 -3.67 -8.80
C TYR A 343 -21.91 -2.87 -7.99
N GLY A 344 -21.54 -2.37 -6.81
CA GLY A 344 -22.40 -1.60 -5.91
C GLY A 344 -23.50 -2.44 -5.22
N PRO A 345 -24.38 -1.81 -4.42
CA PRO A 345 -25.33 -2.55 -3.59
C PRO A 345 -26.38 -3.33 -4.39
N ARG A 346 -26.83 -4.46 -3.85
CA ARG A 346 -27.83 -5.35 -4.48
C ARG A 346 -28.97 -5.72 -3.54
N LEU A 347 -30.18 -5.69 -4.10
CA LEU A 347 -31.40 -6.08 -3.41
C LEU A 347 -31.61 -7.59 -3.50
N SER A 348 -31.60 -8.26 -2.35
CA SER A 348 -32.04 -9.66 -2.24
C SER A 348 -33.15 -9.77 -1.20
N GLY A 349 -34.40 -9.88 -1.68
CA GLY A 349 -35.57 -9.93 -0.83
C GLY A 349 -35.87 -8.55 -0.22
N LYS A 350 -35.63 -8.40 1.09
CA LYS A 350 -35.78 -7.13 1.82
C LYS A 350 -34.43 -6.50 2.24
N SER A 351 -33.33 -7.19 1.97
CA SER A 351 -31.99 -6.75 2.35
C SER A 351 -31.31 -6.08 1.16
N CYS A 352 -30.82 -4.87 1.36
CA CYS A 352 -29.91 -4.21 0.45
C CYS A 352 -28.49 -4.48 0.95
N VAL A 353 -27.75 -5.30 0.21
CA VAL A 353 -26.44 -5.81 0.61
C VAL A 353 -25.35 -5.05 -0.14
N ARG A 354 -24.43 -4.41 0.57
CA ARG A 354 -23.17 -3.90 0.01
C ARG A 354 -22.08 -4.96 0.14
N VAL A 355 -21.28 -5.14 -0.91
CA VAL A 355 -20.04 -5.93 -0.85
C VAL A 355 -18.90 -5.03 -0.38
N THR A 356 -18.13 -5.46 0.61
CA THR A 356 -16.95 -4.73 1.11
C THR A 356 -15.75 -5.66 1.20
N VAL A 357 -14.60 -5.22 0.71
CA VAL A 357 -13.38 -6.02 0.64
C VAL A 357 -12.30 -5.41 1.55
N PHE A 358 -11.74 -6.25 2.41
CA PHE A 358 -10.54 -5.94 3.20
C PHE A 358 -9.45 -6.98 2.90
N ASP A 359 -8.20 -6.60 3.09
CA ASP A 359 -7.03 -7.43 2.82
C ASP A 359 -6.63 -8.30 4.01
N VAL A 360 -6.05 -9.46 3.73
CA VAL A 360 -5.43 -10.36 4.72
C VAL A 360 -4.37 -11.22 4.03
N ASN A 361 -3.25 -11.52 4.71
CA ASN A 361 -2.32 -12.54 4.23
C ASN A 361 -3.01 -13.91 4.21
N SER A 362 -2.72 -14.73 3.20
CA SER A 362 -3.49 -15.97 2.97
C SER A 362 -3.33 -16.97 4.12
N GLY A 363 -2.12 -17.13 4.68
CA GLY A 363 -1.91 -17.94 5.87
C GLY A 363 -2.56 -17.37 7.13
N THR A 364 -2.42 -16.07 7.38
CA THR A 364 -3.07 -15.40 8.52
C THR A 364 -4.60 -15.50 8.46
N GLY A 365 -5.20 -15.44 7.26
CA GLY A 365 -6.63 -15.67 7.06
C GLY A 365 -7.03 -17.13 7.30
N MET A 366 -6.20 -18.09 6.90
CA MET A 366 -6.40 -19.52 7.16
C MET A 366 -6.38 -19.82 8.67
N GLU A 367 -5.38 -19.31 9.40
CA GLU A 367 -5.24 -19.46 10.86
C GLU A 367 -6.44 -18.85 11.59
N ARG A 368 -6.79 -17.59 11.31
CA ARG A 368 -7.96 -16.93 11.92
C ARG A 368 -9.27 -17.65 11.63
N LEU A 369 -9.46 -18.29 10.47
CA LEU A 369 -10.67 -19.06 10.17
C LEU A 369 -10.68 -20.45 10.81
N ALA A 370 -9.52 -21.09 11.00
CA ALA A 370 -9.41 -22.40 11.64
C ALA A 370 -9.52 -22.32 13.18
N GLU A 371 -9.01 -21.26 13.80
CA GLU A 371 -9.01 -21.07 15.25
C GLU A 371 -10.22 -20.25 15.76
N GLY A 372 -10.76 -19.38 14.90
CA GLY A 372 -11.88 -18.48 15.21
C GLY A 372 -11.49 -17.01 15.06
N TRP A 373 -12.20 -16.28 14.21
CA TRP A 373 -11.76 -14.95 13.71
C TRP A 373 -11.84 -13.81 14.74
N GLY A 374 -12.51 -14.02 15.88
CA GLY A 374 -12.83 -12.99 16.86
C GLY A 374 -14.19 -12.31 16.63
N GLU A 375 -14.61 -11.44 17.56
CA GLU A 375 -15.90 -10.74 17.45
C GLU A 375 -15.85 -9.58 16.42
N GLY A 376 -16.97 -9.37 15.71
CA GLY A 376 -17.19 -8.21 14.83
C GLY A 376 -16.91 -8.46 13.35
N ASP A 377 -15.69 -8.88 13.02
CA ASP A 377 -15.14 -8.73 11.65
C ASP A 377 -14.99 -10.01 10.80
N GLU A 378 -15.49 -11.17 11.27
CA GLU A 378 -15.43 -12.46 10.54
C GLU A 378 -16.00 -12.40 9.10
N PRO A 379 -15.22 -12.74 8.06
CA PRO A 379 -15.67 -12.63 6.67
C PRO A 379 -16.80 -13.60 6.33
N HIS A 380 -17.53 -13.26 5.27
CA HIS A 380 -18.57 -14.10 4.66
C HIS A 380 -18.06 -14.82 3.41
N VAL A 381 -17.04 -14.24 2.79
CA VAL A 381 -16.28 -14.83 1.68
C VAL A 381 -14.81 -14.63 1.99
N TRP A 382 -14.01 -15.65 1.75
CA TRP A 382 -12.57 -15.58 1.82
C TRP A 382 -11.98 -15.84 0.43
N SER A 383 -10.97 -15.06 0.06
CA SER A 383 -10.27 -15.18 -1.22
C SER A 383 -8.76 -15.16 -0.98
N PRO A 384 -8.18 -16.25 -0.45
CA PRO A 384 -6.73 -16.42 -0.43
C PRO A 384 -6.21 -16.50 -1.87
N ALA A 385 -4.91 -16.37 -2.10
CA ALA A 385 -4.39 -16.43 -3.48
C ALA A 385 -4.33 -17.85 -4.07
N SER A 386 -4.43 -18.90 -3.25
CA SER A 386 -4.51 -20.30 -3.70
C SER A 386 -5.55 -21.12 -2.92
N SER A 387 -6.21 -22.04 -3.61
CA SER A 387 -7.03 -23.13 -3.07
C SER A 387 -6.26 -24.06 -2.11
N ASP A 388 -4.93 -24.08 -2.13
CA ASP A 388 -4.10 -24.78 -1.14
C ASP A 388 -4.41 -24.31 0.30
N TRP A 389 -4.69 -23.02 0.48
CA TRP A 389 -5.07 -22.45 1.78
C TRP A 389 -6.44 -22.92 2.25
N LEU A 390 -7.40 -23.16 1.34
CA LEU A 390 -8.69 -23.77 1.68
C LEU A 390 -8.51 -25.24 2.08
N ALA A 391 -7.58 -25.97 1.46
CA ALA A 391 -7.25 -27.33 1.85
C ALA A 391 -6.59 -27.39 3.25
N LEU A 392 -5.66 -26.47 3.54
CA LEU A 392 -5.04 -26.30 4.86
C LEU A 392 -6.07 -25.93 5.95
N ALA A 393 -6.90 -24.90 5.70
CA ALA A 393 -7.91 -24.45 6.65
C ALA A 393 -8.85 -25.59 7.06
N ARG A 394 -9.26 -26.42 6.10
CA ARG A 394 -10.11 -27.60 6.34
C ARG A 394 -9.40 -28.76 7.05
N ALA A 395 -8.08 -28.85 6.96
CA ALA A 395 -7.30 -29.86 7.67
C ALA A 395 -7.04 -29.47 9.13
N ARG A 396 -6.88 -28.17 9.41
CA ARG A 396 -6.66 -27.61 10.75
C ARG A 396 -7.95 -27.29 11.53
N ALA A 397 -9.09 -27.20 10.85
CA ALA A 397 -10.38 -26.87 11.47
C ALA A 397 -10.78 -27.85 12.58
N ASP A 398 -11.19 -27.31 13.73
CA ASP A 398 -11.77 -28.06 14.85
C ASP A 398 -13.24 -28.46 14.60
N ASP A 399 -13.84 -29.22 15.53
CA ASP A 399 -15.25 -29.64 15.45
C ASP A 399 -16.25 -28.48 15.31
N LYS A 400 -15.88 -27.25 15.68
CA LYS A 400 -16.74 -26.05 15.59
C LYS A 400 -16.61 -25.38 14.22
N THR A 401 -15.39 -25.30 13.69
CA THR A 401 -15.04 -24.59 12.46
C THR A 401 -15.08 -25.49 11.22
N ALA A 402 -15.04 -26.81 11.35
CA ALA A 402 -15.10 -27.75 10.22
C ALA A 402 -16.35 -27.58 9.33
N GLY A 403 -17.46 -27.10 9.90
CA GLY A 403 -18.69 -26.78 9.18
C GLY A 403 -18.68 -25.44 8.42
N LEU A 404 -17.66 -24.59 8.59
CA LEU A 404 -17.59 -23.25 8.01
C LEU A 404 -17.22 -23.27 6.52
N PHE A 405 -16.35 -24.20 6.11
CA PHE A 405 -15.71 -24.20 4.80
C PHE A 405 -16.48 -25.02 3.75
N PRO A 406 -16.54 -24.59 2.48
CA PRO A 406 -17.06 -25.39 1.38
C PRO A 406 -16.06 -26.47 0.95
N ALA A 407 -16.54 -27.51 0.25
CA ALA A 407 -15.69 -28.60 -0.24
C ALA A 407 -14.72 -28.18 -1.38
N SER A 408 -15.05 -27.10 -2.10
CA SER A 408 -14.31 -26.52 -3.21
C SER A 408 -14.79 -25.09 -3.43
N ALA A 409 -13.96 -24.24 -4.03
CA ALA A 409 -14.33 -22.89 -4.41
C ALA A 409 -13.90 -22.60 -5.88
N PRO A 410 -14.66 -21.80 -6.64
CA PRO A 410 -14.29 -21.44 -8.00
C PRO A 410 -13.24 -20.33 -8.01
N ALA A 411 -12.28 -20.43 -8.92
CA ALA A 411 -11.26 -19.40 -9.16
C ALA A 411 -11.89 -18.07 -9.63
N ILE A 412 -11.34 -16.93 -9.19
CA ILE A 412 -11.69 -15.59 -9.72
C ILE A 412 -10.80 -15.26 -10.92
N VAL A 413 -9.50 -15.43 -10.74
CA VAL A 413 -8.40 -15.17 -11.67
C VAL A 413 -7.31 -16.22 -11.47
N LYS A 414 -6.38 -16.34 -12.43
CA LYS A 414 -5.25 -17.27 -12.32
C LYS A 414 -3.93 -16.57 -12.58
N SER A 415 -2.88 -17.03 -11.91
CA SER A 415 -1.52 -16.59 -12.11
C SER A 415 -0.53 -17.73 -11.84
N PRO A 416 0.20 -18.24 -12.85
CA PRO A 416 1.23 -19.25 -12.64
C PRO A 416 2.35 -18.73 -11.74
N LEU A 417 2.90 -19.57 -10.86
CA LEU A 417 4.12 -19.25 -10.11
C LEU A 417 5.33 -19.30 -11.05
N THR A 418 6.18 -18.27 -10.99
CA THR A 418 7.36 -18.15 -11.85
C THR A 418 8.63 -17.92 -11.05
N ILE A 419 9.77 -18.29 -11.64
CA ILE A 419 11.08 -17.85 -11.20
C ILE A 419 11.37 -16.55 -11.96
N ALA A 420 11.08 -15.42 -11.34
CA ALA A 420 11.29 -14.12 -11.94
C ALA A 420 12.74 -13.66 -11.76
N MET A 421 13.36 -13.15 -12.81
CA MET A 421 14.75 -12.69 -12.80
C MET A 421 14.90 -11.34 -13.49
N PRO A 422 15.84 -10.46 -13.07
CA PRO A 422 16.21 -9.29 -13.85
C PRO A 422 16.58 -9.70 -15.27
N LYS A 423 15.99 -9.07 -16.28
CA LYS A 423 16.07 -9.50 -17.68
C LYS A 423 17.50 -9.77 -18.16
N LYS A 424 18.45 -8.90 -17.78
CA LYS A 424 19.87 -9.02 -18.13
C LYS A 424 20.53 -10.28 -17.54
N MET A 425 20.10 -10.74 -16.37
CA MET A 425 20.55 -12.02 -15.79
C MET A 425 19.90 -13.22 -16.47
N ALA A 426 18.61 -13.12 -16.79
CA ALA A 426 17.86 -14.17 -17.48
C ALA A 426 18.37 -14.40 -18.92
N GLU A 427 18.68 -13.33 -19.65
CA GLU A 427 19.33 -13.39 -20.98
C GLU A 427 20.70 -14.07 -20.91
N ALA A 428 21.47 -13.87 -19.83
CA ALA A 428 22.74 -14.56 -19.59
C ALA A 428 22.58 -16.06 -19.26
N LEU A 429 21.36 -16.52 -19.00
CA LEU A 429 20.99 -17.93 -18.80
C LEU A 429 20.27 -18.54 -20.03
N GLY A 430 19.89 -17.72 -21.01
CA GLY A 430 19.30 -18.16 -22.29
C GLY A 430 17.84 -17.76 -22.51
N TRP A 431 17.24 -16.91 -21.65
CA TRP A 431 15.87 -16.43 -21.84
C TRP A 431 15.71 -15.72 -23.20
N PRO A 432 14.61 -15.94 -23.96
CA PRO A 432 13.41 -16.70 -23.62
C PRO A 432 13.46 -18.20 -23.96
N GLU A 433 14.53 -18.68 -24.60
CA GLU A 433 14.57 -20.02 -25.21
C GLU A 433 14.95 -21.13 -24.20
N SER A 434 15.64 -20.79 -23.11
CA SER A 434 15.98 -21.72 -22.03
C SER A 434 14.83 -21.90 -21.03
N THR A 435 14.61 -23.13 -20.57
CA THR A 435 13.83 -23.40 -19.36
C THR A 435 14.72 -23.28 -18.10
N VAL A 436 14.09 -23.02 -16.95
CA VAL A 436 14.72 -23.04 -15.62
C VAL A 436 13.71 -23.64 -14.65
N GLY A 437 14.08 -24.73 -13.99
CA GLY A 437 13.26 -25.42 -12.99
C GLY A 437 13.77 -25.32 -11.55
N TRP A 438 13.09 -25.99 -10.64
CA TRP A 438 13.53 -26.17 -9.26
C TRP A 438 14.83 -26.97 -9.17
N LYS A 439 15.03 -27.95 -10.07
CA LYS A 439 16.29 -28.73 -10.18
C LYS A 439 17.49 -27.83 -10.51
N ASP A 440 17.30 -26.85 -11.38
CA ASP A 440 18.33 -25.86 -11.70
C ASP A 440 18.64 -24.99 -10.48
N LEU A 441 17.62 -24.41 -9.83
CA LEU A 441 17.81 -23.61 -8.61
C LEU A 441 18.56 -24.40 -7.52
N ALA A 442 18.20 -25.67 -7.29
CA ALA A 442 18.88 -26.54 -6.33
C ALA A 442 20.34 -26.86 -6.73
N GLN A 443 20.66 -26.91 -8.03
CA GLN A 443 22.03 -27.04 -8.51
C GLN A 443 22.81 -25.74 -8.32
N TRP A 444 22.22 -24.60 -8.65
CA TRP A 444 22.87 -23.29 -8.58
C TRP A 444 23.14 -22.87 -7.13
N ALA A 445 22.21 -23.18 -6.22
CA ALA A 445 22.33 -22.97 -4.78
C ALA A 445 23.62 -23.58 -4.19
N LYS A 446 24.03 -24.78 -4.66
CA LYS A 446 25.23 -25.49 -4.19
C LYS A 446 26.54 -24.72 -4.44
N ASN A 447 26.54 -23.80 -5.40
CA ASN A 447 27.69 -22.93 -5.71
C ASN A 447 27.28 -21.45 -5.79
N SER A 448 26.35 -21.02 -4.95
CA SER A 448 25.76 -19.67 -5.00
C SER A 448 26.81 -18.56 -4.97
N ARG A 449 27.88 -18.71 -4.18
CA ARG A 449 28.98 -17.73 -4.06
C ARG A 449 29.63 -17.39 -5.40
N ASP A 450 29.85 -18.41 -6.22
CA ASP A 450 30.70 -18.32 -7.40
C ASP A 450 29.90 -18.42 -8.72
N PHE A 451 28.59 -18.68 -8.63
CA PHE A 451 27.66 -18.92 -9.73
C PHE A 451 27.76 -17.92 -10.90
N TRP A 452 27.82 -16.62 -10.60
CA TRP A 452 27.94 -15.56 -11.61
C TRP A 452 29.39 -15.33 -12.05
N ARG A 453 30.37 -15.51 -11.16
CA ARG A 453 31.81 -15.44 -11.49
C ARG A 453 32.19 -16.50 -12.53
N ASP A 454 31.73 -17.73 -12.33
CA ASP A 454 31.96 -18.85 -13.24
C ASP A 454 31.29 -18.64 -14.62
N ARG A 455 30.39 -17.65 -14.75
CA ARG A 455 29.74 -17.18 -15.98
C ARG A 455 30.32 -15.87 -16.53
N GLN A 456 31.44 -15.39 -15.99
CA GLN A 456 32.08 -14.10 -16.36
C GLN A 456 31.18 -12.88 -16.07
N GLN A 457 30.34 -12.96 -15.04
CA GLN A 457 29.43 -11.90 -14.57
C GLN A 457 29.67 -11.56 -13.08
N GLU A 458 30.94 -11.57 -12.65
CA GLU A 458 31.32 -11.41 -11.23
C GLU A 458 30.82 -10.12 -10.58
N GLN A 459 30.53 -9.08 -11.37
CA GLN A 459 29.95 -7.83 -10.89
C GLN A 459 28.52 -7.94 -10.32
N TRP A 460 27.84 -9.08 -10.50
CA TRP A 460 26.53 -9.35 -9.87
C TRP A 460 26.66 -10.01 -8.49
N GLY A 461 27.89 -10.36 -8.07
CA GLY A 461 28.16 -11.00 -6.79
C GLY A 461 27.65 -12.46 -6.74
N PRO A 462 27.24 -12.96 -5.55
CA PRO A 462 26.68 -14.29 -5.42
C PRO A 462 25.26 -14.38 -6.00
N LEU A 463 24.80 -15.60 -6.32
CA LEU A 463 23.39 -15.88 -6.60
C LEU A 463 22.54 -15.54 -5.36
N LYS A 464 21.58 -14.63 -5.55
CA LYS A 464 20.66 -14.14 -4.51
C LYS A 464 19.22 -14.58 -4.85
N LEU A 465 18.68 -15.57 -4.14
CA LEU A 465 17.29 -16.00 -4.26
C LEU A 465 16.41 -15.30 -3.21
N GLY A 466 15.32 -14.67 -3.64
CA GLY A 466 14.22 -14.25 -2.77
C GLY A 466 13.08 -15.26 -2.82
N LYS A 467 12.60 -15.65 -1.64
CA LYS A 467 11.43 -16.52 -1.44
C LYS A 467 10.69 -16.02 -0.21
N THR A 468 9.38 -16.10 -0.22
CA THR A 468 8.54 -15.69 0.92
C THR A 468 8.33 -16.85 1.90
N ASN A 469 7.86 -16.54 3.10
CA ASN A 469 7.60 -17.54 4.13
C ASN A 469 6.35 -18.39 3.78
N PRO A 470 6.44 -19.73 3.69
CA PRO A 470 5.33 -20.58 3.26
C PRO A 470 4.19 -20.68 4.29
N SER A 471 4.39 -20.31 5.55
CA SER A 471 3.32 -20.27 6.55
C SER A 471 2.32 -19.14 6.32
N TYR A 472 2.74 -18.04 5.66
CA TYR A 472 1.90 -16.85 5.45
C TYR A 472 1.62 -16.52 3.98
N SER A 473 2.59 -16.81 3.10
CA SER A 473 2.66 -16.29 1.73
C SER A 473 2.46 -17.40 0.70
N THR A 474 1.52 -17.20 -0.23
CA THR A 474 1.14 -18.18 -1.26
C THR A 474 2.32 -18.56 -2.16
N SER A 475 2.99 -17.59 -2.79
CA SER A 475 4.25 -17.82 -3.52
C SER A 475 5.28 -18.67 -2.78
N GLY A 476 5.40 -18.50 -1.46
CA GLY A 476 6.33 -19.24 -0.60
C GLY A 476 5.87 -20.69 -0.40
N LEU A 477 4.58 -20.89 -0.09
CA LEU A 477 3.95 -22.21 0.03
C LEU A 477 4.07 -22.96 -1.29
N ASN A 478 3.62 -22.34 -2.38
CA ASN A 478 3.62 -22.91 -3.72
C ASN A 478 5.04 -23.16 -4.24
N ALA A 479 6.02 -22.31 -3.94
CA ALA A 479 7.43 -22.60 -4.25
C ALA A 479 7.96 -23.82 -3.48
N THR A 480 7.57 -24.00 -2.22
CA THR A 480 7.95 -25.16 -1.40
C THR A 480 7.30 -26.44 -1.93
N VAL A 481 6.01 -26.37 -2.29
CA VAL A 481 5.25 -27.46 -2.97
C VAL A 481 5.91 -27.84 -4.29
N GLY A 482 6.26 -26.86 -5.14
CA GLY A 482 6.96 -27.07 -6.41
C GLY A 482 8.32 -27.73 -6.24
N ALA A 483 9.11 -27.27 -5.26
CA ALA A 483 10.42 -27.86 -4.92
C ALA A 483 10.31 -29.33 -4.48
N PHE A 484 9.28 -29.72 -3.72
CA PHE A 484 9.03 -31.13 -3.39
C PHE A 484 8.57 -31.95 -4.61
N TYR A 485 7.65 -31.41 -5.43
CA TYR A 485 7.20 -32.09 -6.66
C TYR A 485 8.34 -32.33 -7.67
N ALA A 486 9.32 -31.42 -7.72
CA ALA A 486 10.47 -31.57 -8.59
C ALA A 486 11.35 -32.79 -8.24
N VAL A 487 11.38 -33.26 -6.99
CA VAL A 487 12.20 -34.43 -6.59
C VAL A 487 11.47 -35.75 -6.47
N THR A 488 10.15 -35.74 -6.36
CA THR A 488 9.39 -37.00 -6.41
C THR A 488 9.35 -37.58 -7.82
N ASP A 489 9.54 -36.74 -8.86
CA ASP A 489 9.27 -37.05 -10.27
C ASP A 489 7.85 -37.64 -10.49
N THR A 490 6.93 -37.42 -9.55
CA THR A 490 5.53 -37.84 -9.64
C THR A 490 4.69 -36.78 -10.34
N SER A 491 3.88 -37.19 -11.30
CA SER A 491 2.71 -36.41 -11.75
C SER A 491 1.46 -36.70 -10.91
N GLY A 492 1.53 -37.69 -10.02
CA GLY A 492 0.51 -38.02 -9.02
C GLY A 492 0.76 -37.28 -7.70
N GLU A 493 -0.19 -37.41 -6.77
CA GLU A 493 -0.24 -36.68 -5.50
C GLU A 493 1.02 -36.84 -4.63
N LEU A 494 1.54 -35.71 -4.12
CA LEU A 494 2.59 -35.66 -3.10
C LEU A 494 2.10 -36.29 -1.79
N SER A 495 2.88 -37.19 -1.18
CA SER A 495 2.51 -37.85 0.08
C SER A 495 3.36 -37.38 1.27
N ALA A 496 2.87 -37.57 2.50
CA ALA A 496 3.66 -37.32 3.71
C ALA A 496 4.98 -38.12 3.73
N ALA A 497 4.98 -39.34 3.17
CA ALA A 497 6.18 -40.16 3.05
C ALA A 497 7.20 -39.58 2.06
N ASP A 498 6.79 -38.73 1.12
CA ASP A 498 7.71 -38.01 0.22
C ASP A 498 8.35 -36.80 0.91
N LEU A 499 7.63 -36.15 1.82
CA LEU A 499 8.15 -35.06 2.66
C LEU A 499 9.19 -35.54 3.67
N GLU A 500 9.07 -36.79 4.14
CA GLU A 500 9.95 -37.39 5.16
C GLU A 500 11.20 -38.08 4.58
N LYS A 501 11.29 -38.28 3.26
CA LYS A 501 12.48 -38.87 2.62
C LYS A 501 13.70 -37.93 2.80
N PRO A 502 14.81 -38.38 3.42
CA PRO A 502 15.97 -37.53 3.65
C PRO A 502 16.55 -36.93 2.36
N ALA A 503 16.56 -37.67 1.25
CA ALA A 503 17.03 -37.17 -0.04
C ALA A 503 16.16 -36.03 -0.61
N ASN A 504 14.85 -36.05 -0.37
CA ASN A 504 13.92 -35.00 -0.80
C ASN A 504 14.11 -33.76 0.07
N GLN A 505 14.17 -33.95 1.39
CA GLN A 505 14.48 -32.89 2.35
C GLN A 505 15.83 -32.23 2.07
N ASP A 506 16.86 -33.00 1.74
CA ASP A 506 18.19 -32.47 1.41
C ASP A 506 18.19 -31.64 0.11
N PHE A 507 17.38 -32.00 -0.89
CA PHE A 507 17.21 -31.17 -2.09
C PHE A 507 16.50 -29.85 -1.77
N VAL A 508 15.35 -29.91 -1.10
CA VAL A 508 14.57 -28.71 -0.74
C VAL A 508 15.43 -27.79 0.14
N ARG A 509 16.14 -28.36 1.12
CA ARG A 509 17.15 -27.67 1.94
C ARG A 509 18.23 -26.94 1.15
N GLN A 510 18.64 -27.41 -0.03
CA GLN A 510 19.59 -26.64 -0.87
C GLN A 510 18.93 -25.36 -1.40
N ILE A 511 17.68 -25.44 -1.87
CA ILE A 511 16.92 -24.27 -2.33
C ILE A 511 16.67 -23.31 -1.17
N GLU A 512 16.12 -23.80 -0.05
CA GLU A 512 15.80 -22.97 1.12
C GLU A 512 17.05 -22.33 1.76
N LYS A 513 18.23 -22.98 1.72
CA LYS A 513 19.48 -22.36 2.18
C LYS A 513 20.01 -21.24 1.28
N SER A 514 19.58 -21.19 0.02
CA SER A 514 19.93 -20.10 -0.90
C SER A 514 19.04 -18.85 -0.75
N ALA A 515 17.94 -18.96 0.00
CA ALA A 515 17.11 -17.82 0.36
C ALA A 515 17.94 -16.78 1.13
N VAL A 516 17.89 -15.54 0.65
CA VAL A 516 18.70 -14.42 1.16
C VAL A 516 18.15 -13.92 2.50
N HIS A 517 16.81 -13.85 2.60
CA HIS A 517 15.95 -13.86 3.78
C HIS A 517 14.55 -14.28 3.29
N TYR A 518 13.62 -14.55 4.20
CA TYR A 518 12.20 -14.67 3.84
C TYR A 518 11.51 -13.30 3.84
N GLY A 519 10.38 -13.20 3.16
CA GLY A 519 9.48 -12.05 3.23
C GLY A 519 8.07 -12.50 3.56
N ASP A 520 7.30 -11.62 4.19
CA ASP A 520 5.86 -11.78 4.42
C ASP A 520 5.07 -11.83 3.09
N THR A 521 5.42 -10.94 2.16
CA THR A 521 4.76 -10.79 0.86
C THR A 521 5.78 -10.70 -0.28
N THR A 522 5.35 -11.03 -1.50
CA THR A 522 6.12 -10.83 -2.74
C THR A 522 6.29 -9.35 -3.05
N LEU A 523 5.28 -8.54 -2.71
CA LEU A 523 5.23 -7.09 -2.83
C LEU A 523 6.48 -6.44 -2.21
N THR A 524 6.91 -6.91 -1.04
CA THR A 524 8.12 -6.42 -0.35
C THR A 524 9.40 -6.59 -1.18
N PHE A 525 9.61 -7.75 -1.83
CA PHE A 525 10.79 -7.97 -2.67
C PHE A 525 10.77 -7.09 -3.92
N LEU A 526 9.61 -6.95 -4.57
CA LEU A 526 9.46 -6.14 -5.78
C LEU A 526 9.59 -4.65 -5.49
N LYS A 527 9.00 -4.16 -4.39
CA LYS A 527 9.15 -2.79 -3.86
C LYS A 527 10.62 -2.44 -3.62
N ASN A 528 11.36 -3.32 -2.94
CA ASN A 528 12.77 -3.09 -2.62
C ASN A 528 13.66 -3.16 -3.87
N LEU A 529 13.41 -4.10 -4.79
CA LEU A 529 14.06 -4.14 -6.10
C LEU A 529 13.79 -2.86 -6.87
N ARG A 530 12.56 -2.35 -6.84
CA ARG A 530 12.19 -1.11 -7.53
C ARG A 530 12.88 0.11 -6.92
N ALA A 531 12.93 0.20 -5.58
CA ALA A 531 13.66 1.27 -4.90
C ALA A 531 15.16 1.24 -5.22
N ALA A 532 15.76 0.05 -5.38
CA ALA A 532 17.13 -0.08 -5.84
C ALA A 532 17.31 0.40 -7.30
N ASP A 533 16.40 0.00 -8.21
CA ASP A 533 16.40 0.44 -9.61
C ASP A 533 16.19 1.95 -9.77
N ASP A 534 15.25 2.55 -9.03
CA ASP A 534 14.95 3.99 -9.10
C ASP A 534 16.07 4.87 -8.48
N SER A 535 16.87 4.34 -7.54
CA SER A 535 17.91 5.11 -6.83
C SER A 535 19.34 4.89 -7.36
N GLY A 536 19.69 3.65 -7.71
CA GLY A 536 21.02 3.25 -8.20
C GLY A 536 21.02 2.67 -9.62
N GLY A 537 19.87 2.64 -10.29
CA GLY A 537 19.73 2.06 -11.63
C GLY A 537 19.97 0.55 -11.65
N ALA A 538 20.23 0.06 -12.85
CA ALA A 538 20.42 -1.37 -13.08
C ALA A 538 21.57 -2.01 -12.28
N GLU A 539 22.59 -1.26 -11.86
CA GLU A 539 23.67 -1.83 -11.04
C GLU A 539 23.17 -2.20 -9.64
N ALA A 540 22.45 -1.29 -8.97
CA ALA A 540 21.86 -1.56 -7.66
C ALA A 540 20.73 -2.60 -7.72
N ALA A 541 19.90 -2.59 -8.77
CA ALA A 541 18.87 -3.60 -8.98
C ALA A 541 19.46 -5.01 -9.15
N LEU A 542 20.55 -5.13 -9.91
CA LEU A 542 21.26 -6.41 -10.12
C LEU A 542 22.06 -6.85 -8.89
N ASP A 543 22.48 -5.93 -8.01
CA ASP A 543 23.05 -6.32 -6.72
C ASP A 543 21.98 -6.70 -5.67
N TYR A 544 20.76 -6.19 -5.75
CA TYR A 544 19.71 -6.54 -4.78
C TYR A 544 19.35 -8.03 -4.82
N ILE A 545 19.02 -8.57 -6.01
CA ILE A 545 18.49 -9.93 -6.15
C ILE A 545 18.83 -10.53 -7.52
N SER A 546 19.00 -11.86 -7.57
CA SER A 546 19.22 -12.59 -8.83
C SER A 546 17.96 -13.27 -9.35
N ALA A 547 17.17 -13.87 -8.47
CA ALA A 547 15.91 -14.52 -8.79
C ALA A 547 14.91 -14.37 -7.62
N VAL A 548 13.62 -14.32 -7.91
CA VAL A 548 12.55 -14.29 -6.91
C VAL A 548 11.38 -15.19 -7.34
N THR A 549 10.84 -15.97 -6.42
CA THR A 549 9.65 -16.80 -6.68
C THR A 549 8.38 -15.95 -6.53
N VAL A 550 7.76 -15.57 -7.65
CA VAL A 550 6.54 -14.73 -7.70
C VAL A 550 5.62 -15.14 -8.83
N GLU A 551 4.34 -14.84 -8.66
CA GLU A 551 3.28 -15.04 -9.63
C GLU A 551 3.49 -14.22 -10.92
N GLU A 552 3.06 -14.75 -12.08
CA GLU A 552 3.23 -14.15 -13.42
C GLU A 552 2.67 -12.71 -13.52
N ASN A 553 1.47 -12.49 -12.97
CA ASN A 553 0.85 -11.17 -12.87
C ASN A 553 1.80 -10.16 -12.19
N SER A 554 2.55 -10.58 -11.17
CA SER A 554 3.46 -9.70 -10.44
C SER A 554 4.63 -9.21 -11.28
N VAL A 555 5.17 -10.07 -12.14
CA VAL A 555 6.21 -9.69 -13.12
C VAL A 555 5.64 -8.71 -14.16
N VAL A 556 4.43 -8.99 -14.65
CA VAL A 556 3.76 -8.16 -15.68
C VAL A 556 3.38 -6.79 -15.13
N ALA A 557 2.82 -6.71 -13.92
CA ALA A 557 2.48 -5.46 -13.23
C ALA A 557 3.73 -4.64 -12.91
N TYR A 558 4.79 -5.28 -12.39
CA TYR A 558 6.09 -4.63 -12.15
C TYR A 558 6.63 -3.96 -13.43
N ASN A 559 6.68 -4.70 -14.53
CA ASN A 559 7.10 -4.19 -15.84
C ASN A 559 6.17 -3.12 -16.42
N ASN A 560 4.90 -3.10 -16.02
CA ASN A 560 3.92 -2.08 -16.42
C ASN A 560 3.95 -0.82 -15.53
N GLY A 561 4.86 -0.75 -14.55
CA GLY A 561 5.11 0.41 -13.70
C GLY A 561 4.46 0.37 -12.31
N TYR A 562 4.07 -0.80 -11.81
CA TYR A 562 3.58 -0.97 -10.43
C TYR A 562 4.71 -1.50 -9.54
N PRO A 563 5.37 -0.67 -8.70
CA PRO A 563 6.57 -1.04 -7.96
C PRO A 563 6.51 -2.38 -7.21
N CYS A 564 5.35 -2.70 -6.62
CA CYS A 564 5.15 -3.88 -5.79
C CYS A 564 4.62 -5.10 -6.56
N GLY A 565 4.46 -5.03 -7.88
CA GLY A 565 3.88 -6.12 -8.68
C GLY A 565 2.37 -6.33 -8.50
N ALA A 566 1.66 -5.40 -7.86
CA ALA A 566 0.21 -5.44 -7.73
C ALA A 566 -0.35 -4.01 -7.74
N LEU A 567 -1.67 -3.87 -7.85
CA LEU A 567 -2.30 -2.66 -7.36
C LEU A 567 -2.25 -2.67 -5.82
N SER A 568 -1.58 -1.69 -5.23
CA SER A 568 -1.58 -1.51 -3.77
C SER A 568 -1.53 -0.04 -3.43
N GLU A 569 -2.25 0.34 -2.36
CA GLU A 569 -2.24 1.69 -1.78
C GLU A 569 -1.15 1.86 -0.71
N GLU A 570 -0.37 0.81 -0.42
CA GLU A 570 0.83 0.91 0.42
C GLU A 570 1.80 1.99 -0.08
N GLU A 571 2.47 2.66 0.87
CA GLU A 571 3.50 3.64 0.55
C GLU A 571 4.60 3.03 -0.32
N GLY A 572 4.92 3.69 -1.44
CA GLY A 572 5.89 3.19 -2.43
C GLY A 572 5.34 2.16 -3.42
N CYS A 573 4.10 1.69 -3.30
CA CYS A 573 3.45 0.81 -4.28
C CYS A 573 2.64 1.54 -5.37
N ALA A 574 2.44 2.86 -5.21
CA ALA A 574 1.78 3.70 -6.20
C ALA A 574 2.47 3.63 -7.58
N ARG A 575 1.68 3.58 -8.67
CA ARG A 575 2.20 3.43 -10.03
C ARG A 575 3.17 4.54 -10.43
N THR A 576 4.34 4.16 -10.91
CA THR A 576 5.41 5.03 -11.43
C THR A 576 5.65 4.79 -12.93
N ASP A 577 6.71 5.38 -13.49
CA ASP A 577 7.22 5.00 -14.82
C ASP A 577 7.67 3.52 -14.83
N ARG A 578 7.91 2.95 -16.01
CA ARG A 578 8.41 1.56 -16.12
C ARG A 578 9.83 1.44 -15.52
N PRO A 579 10.16 0.29 -14.90
CA PRO A 579 11.50 0.05 -14.35
C PRO A 579 12.56 0.12 -15.47
N THR A 580 13.76 0.58 -15.13
CA THR A 580 14.93 0.51 -16.02
C THR A 580 15.48 -0.91 -16.10
N THR A 581 15.26 -1.69 -15.03
CA THR A 581 15.58 -3.12 -14.94
C THR A 581 14.29 -3.94 -14.93
N PRO A 582 13.74 -4.32 -16.11
CA PRO A 582 12.56 -5.18 -16.17
C PRO A 582 12.87 -6.59 -15.68
N LEU A 583 11.85 -7.25 -15.12
CA LEU A 583 11.89 -8.67 -14.78
C LEU A 583 11.41 -9.52 -15.96
N VAL A 584 11.77 -10.81 -15.96
CA VAL A 584 11.17 -11.82 -16.85
C VAL A 584 10.91 -13.11 -16.08
N SER A 585 9.89 -13.85 -16.48
CA SER A 585 9.49 -15.12 -15.88
C SER A 585 10.13 -16.31 -16.60
N PHE A 586 10.70 -17.23 -15.82
CA PHE A 586 10.80 -18.64 -16.18
C PHE A 586 9.67 -19.42 -15.50
N TYR A 587 9.11 -20.41 -16.21
CA TYR A 587 8.04 -21.29 -15.74
C TYR A 587 8.66 -22.64 -15.41
N PRO A 588 8.68 -23.09 -14.14
CA PRO A 588 9.36 -24.33 -13.75
C PRO A 588 8.79 -25.57 -14.46
N GLU A 589 9.57 -26.12 -15.39
CA GLU A 589 9.19 -27.30 -16.19
C GLU A 589 9.01 -28.57 -15.35
N ASP A 590 9.65 -28.63 -14.18
CA ASP A 590 9.56 -29.73 -13.23
C ASP A 590 8.33 -29.63 -12.30
N GLY A 591 7.67 -28.47 -12.23
CA GLY A 591 6.34 -28.29 -11.64
C GLY A 591 5.99 -26.82 -11.40
N THR A 592 4.96 -26.31 -12.08
CA THR A 592 4.49 -24.91 -11.96
C THR A 592 3.13 -24.84 -11.24
N PRO A 593 3.10 -24.48 -9.94
CA PRO A 593 1.84 -24.18 -9.24
C PRO A 593 1.12 -22.99 -9.88
N VAL A 594 -0.19 -22.87 -9.65
CA VAL A 594 -1.00 -21.75 -10.12
C VAL A 594 -1.81 -21.20 -8.95
N SER A 595 -1.58 -19.92 -8.63
CA SER A 595 -2.42 -19.14 -7.72
C SER A 595 -3.76 -18.88 -8.42
N ASP A 596 -4.85 -19.44 -7.90
CA ASP A 596 -6.18 -19.47 -8.52
C ASP A 596 -7.22 -18.58 -7.84
N HIS A 597 -6.84 -17.85 -6.80
CA HIS A 597 -7.66 -16.86 -6.08
C HIS A 597 -9.13 -17.30 -5.89
N PRO A 598 -9.38 -18.41 -5.16
CA PRO A 598 -10.71 -18.98 -5.03
C PRO A 598 -11.69 -18.05 -4.32
N TYR A 599 -12.91 -17.97 -4.82
CA TYR A 599 -14.02 -17.28 -4.14
C TYR A 599 -14.68 -18.22 -3.11
N VAL A 600 -14.08 -18.35 -1.92
CA VAL A 600 -14.53 -19.26 -0.85
C VAL A 600 -15.75 -18.70 -0.14
N GLN A 601 -16.94 -19.13 -0.56
CA GLN A 601 -18.20 -18.80 0.12
C GLN A 601 -18.32 -19.56 1.45
N LEU A 602 -18.24 -18.84 2.57
CA LEU A 602 -18.30 -19.44 3.92
C LEU A 602 -19.76 -19.70 4.33
N ASN A 603 -19.96 -20.75 5.14
CA ASN A 603 -21.30 -21.23 5.50
C ASN A 603 -22.01 -20.35 6.55
N ASN A 604 -21.34 -19.35 7.12
CA ASN A 604 -21.87 -18.39 8.10
C ASN A 604 -22.87 -17.36 7.50
N MET A 605 -22.99 -17.27 6.17
CA MET A 605 -23.87 -16.30 5.49
C MET A 605 -25.37 -16.47 5.79
N ASN A 606 -26.10 -15.35 5.75
CA ASN A 606 -27.56 -15.33 5.68
C ASN A 606 -28.06 -15.55 4.23
N PRO A 607 -29.38 -15.83 4.00
CA PRO A 607 -29.90 -16.11 2.66
C PRO A 607 -29.79 -14.97 1.64
N ALA A 608 -29.75 -13.70 2.08
CA ALA A 608 -29.57 -12.56 1.19
C ALA A 608 -28.11 -12.36 0.81
N GLN A 609 -27.19 -12.49 1.77
CA GLN A 609 -25.75 -12.52 1.54
C GLN A 609 -25.36 -13.62 0.56
N ARG A 610 -25.84 -14.86 0.73
CA ARG A 610 -25.58 -15.96 -0.23
C ARG A 610 -25.97 -15.62 -1.66
N LYS A 611 -27.15 -15.01 -1.87
CA LYS A 611 -27.61 -14.62 -3.21
C LYS A 611 -26.73 -13.52 -3.83
N VAL A 612 -26.42 -12.47 -3.06
CA VAL A 612 -25.57 -11.37 -3.55
C VAL A 612 -24.11 -11.82 -3.74
N SER A 613 -23.65 -12.81 -2.97
CA SER A 613 -22.33 -13.42 -3.11
C SER A 613 -22.23 -14.27 -4.40
N ALA A 614 -23.28 -15.01 -4.76
CA ALA A 614 -23.34 -15.73 -6.03
C ALA A 614 -23.47 -14.80 -7.25
N ASP A 615 -24.29 -13.74 -7.15
CA ASP A 615 -24.42 -12.71 -8.19
C ASP A 615 -23.11 -11.92 -8.39
N PHE A 616 -22.37 -11.64 -7.30
CA PHE A 616 -21.08 -10.97 -7.37
C PHE A 616 -20.00 -11.88 -7.99
N LEU A 617 -19.96 -13.17 -7.66
CA LEU A 617 -19.08 -14.11 -8.34
C LEU A 617 -19.36 -14.18 -9.85
N ALA A 618 -20.64 -14.22 -10.26
CA ALA A 618 -21.01 -14.19 -11.67
C ALA A 618 -20.54 -12.89 -12.35
N HIS A 619 -20.62 -11.76 -11.65
CA HIS A 619 -20.08 -10.47 -12.10
C HIS A 619 -18.55 -10.50 -12.23
N LEU A 620 -17.81 -11.11 -11.30
CA LEU A 620 -16.35 -11.27 -11.39
C LEU A 620 -15.91 -12.15 -12.57
N HIS A 621 -16.77 -13.07 -13.02
CA HIS A 621 -16.54 -13.92 -14.20
C HIS A 621 -16.93 -13.26 -15.53
N ASP A 622 -17.51 -12.07 -15.51
CA ASP A 622 -17.82 -11.31 -16.72
C ASP A 622 -16.52 -10.84 -17.44
N PRO A 623 -16.37 -11.10 -18.75
CA PRO A 623 -15.15 -10.71 -19.49
C PRO A 623 -14.81 -9.22 -19.46
N GLU A 624 -15.81 -8.33 -19.42
CA GLU A 624 -15.59 -6.88 -19.37
C GLU A 624 -15.13 -6.44 -17.96
N VAL A 625 -15.66 -7.08 -16.92
CA VAL A 625 -15.20 -6.89 -15.54
C VAL A 625 -13.75 -7.37 -15.41
N HIS A 626 -13.43 -8.54 -15.95
CA HIS A 626 -12.04 -9.02 -15.99
C HIS A 626 -11.12 -8.08 -16.78
N HIS A 627 -11.53 -7.62 -17.96
CA HIS A 627 -10.75 -6.69 -18.80
C HIS A 627 -10.48 -5.37 -18.08
N LYS A 628 -11.43 -4.88 -17.29
CA LYS A 628 -11.33 -3.61 -16.57
C LYS A 628 -10.56 -3.72 -15.24
N HIS A 629 -10.75 -4.78 -14.48
CA HIS A 629 -10.28 -4.88 -13.09
C HIS A 629 -9.06 -5.79 -12.90
N PHE A 630 -8.86 -6.82 -13.72
CA PHE A 630 -7.82 -7.83 -13.48
C PHE A 630 -6.74 -7.86 -14.59
N ALA A 631 -7.17 -7.80 -15.87
CA ALA A 631 -6.26 -7.77 -17.02
C ALA A 631 -5.19 -6.66 -17.02
N PRO A 632 -5.43 -5.42 -16.49
CA PRO A 632 -4.40 -4.36 -16.46
C PRO A 632 -3.19 -4.67 -15.57
N TYR A 633 -3.33 -5.68 -14.70
CA TYR A 633 -2.33 -6.13 -13.73
C TYR A 633 -1.74 -7.50 -14.10
N GLY A 634 -2.09 -8.05 -15.25
CA GLY A 634 -1.52 -9.31 -15.78
C GLY A 634 -2.17 -10.59 -15.29
N TYR A 635 -3.29 -10.52 -14.56
CA TYR A 635 -4.06 -11.71 -14.18
C TYR A 635 -4.67 -12.41 -15.40
N ARG A 636 -4.62 -13.75 -15.42
CA ARG A 636 -5.36 -14.60 -16.36
C ARG A 636 -6.80 -14.79 -15.88
N THR A 637 -7.71 -15.10 -16.80
CA THR A 637 -9.11 -15.41 -16.44
C THR A 637 -9.20 -16.68 -15.58
N HIS A 638 -10.36 -16.93 -14.95
CA HIS A 638 -10.62 -18.17 -14.21
C HIS A 638 -10.46 -19.45 -15.08
N GLU A 639 -10.64 -19.36 -16.40
CA GLU A 639 -10.34 -20.44 -17.37
C GLU A 639 -8.89 -20.40 -17.91
N ASN A 640 -7.99 -19.70 -17.23
CA ASN A 640 -6.55 -19.59 -17.53
C ASN A 640 -6.19 -18.88 -18.84
N LYS A 641 -7.07 -18.02 -19.39
CA LYS A 641 -6.77 -17.25 -20.61
C LYS A 641 -5.93 -16.03 -20.26
N ALA A 642 -4.77 -15.90 -20.90
CA ALA A 642 -3.89 -14.76 -20.76
C ALA A 642 -4.48 -13.49 -21.41
N PRO A 643 -4.44 -12.31 -20.75
CA PRO A 643 -4.74 -11.04 -21.40
C PRO A 643 -3.56 -10.56 -22.25
N ASP A 644 -3.79 -9.64 -23.19
CA ASP A 644 -2.76 -9.05 -24.07
C ASP A 644 -1.51 -8.53 -23.34
N LEU A 645 -1.64 -8.15 -22.06
CA LEU A 645 -0.54 -7.65 -21.24
C LEU A 645 0.46 -8.76 -20.81
N VAL A 646 0.02 -10.01 -20.74
CA VAL A 646 0.87 -11.18 -20.50
C VAL A 646 1.56 -11.54 -21.81
N ASN A 647 2.71 -10.93 -22.06
CA ASN A 647 3.49 -11.12 -23.29
C ASN A 647 4.99 -10.92 -23.02
N GLN A 648 5.82 -11.34 -23.98
CA GLN A 648 7.29 -11.32 -23.87
C GLN A 648 7.85 -9.91 -23.66
N GLY A 649 7.18 -8.88 -24.16
CA GLY A 649 7.55 -7.47 -23.95
C GLY A 649 7.36 -6.98 -22.51
N ASN A 650 6.46 -7.62 -21.75
CA ASN A 650 6.29 -7.44 -20.30
C ASN A 650 6.86 -8.63 -19.50
N GLY A 651 7.76 -9.42 -20.10
CA GLY A 651 8.54 -10.47 -19.43
C GLY A 651 7.83 -11.81 -19.21
N ALA A 652 6.59 -11.99 -19.67
CA ALA A 652 5.85 -13.24 -19.55
C ALA A 652 5.80 -14.01 -20.88
N LEU A 653 5.57 -15.33 -20.84
CA LEU A 653 5.50 -16.20 -22.02
C LEU A 653 4.13 -16.92 -22.02
N PRO A 654 3.06 -16.31 -22.59
CA PRO A 654 1.67 -16.72 -22.36
C PRO A 654 1.36 -18.16 -22.78
N ASP A 655 2.00 -18.62 -23.86
CA ASP A 655 1.80 -19.92 -24.51
C ASP A 655 2.69 -21.05 -23.93
N THR A 656 3.43 -20.78 -22.85
CA THR A 656 4.30 -21.79 -22.22
C THR A 656 3.46 -22.93 -21.65
N PRO A 657 3.69 -24.20 -22.05
CA PRO A 657 2.99 -25.33 -21.46
C PRO A 657 3.32 -25.47 -19.98
N LEU A 658 2.32 -25.36 -19.12
CA LEU A 658 2.47 -25.60 -17.69
C LEU A 658 2.35 -27.10 -17.41
N LYS A 659 3.23 -27.62 -16.55
CA LYS A 659 3.14 -29.01 -16.08
C LYS A 659 2.14 -29.08 -14.93
N ASP A 660 0.92 -29.52 -15.24
CA ASP A 660 -0.11 -29.82 -14.24
C ASP A 660 0.37 -30.88 -13.23
N PHE A 661 0.02 -30.68 -11.96
CA PHE A 661 0.12 -31.69 -10.90
C PHE A 661 -1.13 -31.66 -10.03
N TYR A 662 -1.40 -32.75 -9.30
CA TYR A 662 -2.53 -32.80 -8.37
C TYR A 662 -2.26 -31.88 -7.16
N PRO A 663 -3.15 -30.94 -6.80
CA PRO A 663 -3.01 -30.16 -5.58
C PRO A 663 -2.85 -31.10 -4.36
N PRO A 664 -1.87 -30.90 -3.47
CA PRO A 664 -1.69 -31.78 -2.32
C PRO A 664 -2.89 -31.72 -1.37
N GLN A 665 -3.24 -32.86 -0.75
CA GLN A 665 -4.21 -32.86 0.34
C GLN A 665 -3.79 -31.95 1.49
N GLY A 666 -4.77 -31.35 2.19
CA GLY A 666 -4.52 -30.42 3.30
C GLY A 666 -3.61 -30.97 4.40
N ALA A 667 -3.72 -32.26 4.74
CA ALA A 667 -2.83 -32.91 5.71
C ALA A 667 -1.38 -33.07 5.21
N VAL A 668 -1.15 -33.11 3.89
CA VAL A 668 0.19 -33.11 3.30
C VAL A 668 0.76 -31.70 3.29
N LEU A 669 -0.05 -30.68 2.98
CA LEU A 669 0.35 -29.27 3.10
C LEU A 669 0.71 -28.93 4.56
N ASP A 670 -0.08 -29.41 5.52
CA ASP A 670 0.17 -29.19 6.95
C ASP A 670 1.48 -29.84 7.38
N ARG A 671 1.70 -31.11 7.02
CA ARG A 671 2.98 -31.81 7.25
C ARG A 671 4.16 -31.15 6.55
N LEU A 672 3.95 -30.51 5.39
CA LEU A 672 4.99 -29.75 4.69
C LEU A 672 5.39 -28.51 5.50
N LEU A 673 4.43 -27.80 6.09
CA LEU A 673 4.66 -26.67 6.98
C LEU A 673 5.31 -27.08 8.31
N GLU A 674 5.03 -28.27 8.85
CA GLU A 674 5.76 -28.82 10.01
C GLU A 674 7.24 -29.15 9.69
N VAL A 675 7.51 -29.63 8.47
CA VAL A 675 8.87 -30.05 8.05
C VAL A 675 9.73 -28.86 7.62
N TRP A 676 9.15 -27.84 6.97
CA TRP A 676 9.88 -26.71 6.38
C TRP A 676 10.80 -25.94 7.35
N PRO A 677 10.43 -25.64 8.62
CA PRO A 677 11.31 -24.98 9.59
C PRO A 677 12.64 -25.71 9.80
N ALA A 678 12.64 -27.05 9.71
CA ALA A 678 13.85 -27.85 9.80
C ALA A 678 14.67 -27.88 8.49
N LEU A 679 14.12 -27.41 7.37
CA LEU A 679 14.79 -27.36 6.05
C LEU A 679 15.43 -26.00 5.77
N ARG A 680 14.81 -24.92 6.23
CA ARG A 680 15.28 -23.55 6.00
C ARG A 680 16.66 -23.26 6.58
N ARG A 681 17.22 -22.13 6.13
CA ARG A 681 18.38 -21.51 6.76
C ARG A 681 17.98 -21.07 8.17
N ARG A 682 18.68 -21.55 9.22
CA ARG A 682 18.37 -21.20 10.61
C ARG A 682 18.46 -19.69 10.83
N ALA A 683 17.67 -19.19 11.76
CA ALA A 683 17.81 -17.84 12.28
C ALA A 683 18.98 -17.79 13.28
N HIS A 684 19.76 -16.73 13.22
CA HIS A 684 20.72 -16.34 14.27
C HIS A 684 20.45 -14.85 14.54
N VAL A 685 19.66 -14.58 15.58
CA VAL A 685 18.95 -13.30 15.76
C VAL A 685 19.18 -12.73 17.15
N LEU A 686 19.45 -11.43 17.22
CA LEU A 686 19.45 -10.67 18.46
C LEU A 686 18.22 -9.76 18.52
N VAL A 687 17.30 -10.07 19.44
CA VAL A 687 16.15 -9.19 19.73
C VAL A 687 16.61 -8.11 20.73
N VAL A 688 16.33 -6.85 20.41
CA VAL A 688 16.76 -5.67 21.16
C VAL A 688 15.51 -4.84 21.45
N ILE A 689 15.10 -4.81 22.72
CA ILE A 689 13.85 -4.16 23.15
C ILE A 689 14.18 -2.88 23.91
N ASP A 690 13.61 -1.77 23.47
CA ASP A 690 13.61 -0.51 24.19
C ASP A 690 12.84 -0.65 25.51
N THR A 691 13.48 -0.26 26.61
CA THR A 691 12.82 -0.14 27.92
C THR A 691 12.90 1.28 28.46
N SER A 692 13.01 2.28 27.60
CA SER A 692 12.91 3.69 28.00
C SER A 692 11.55 4.03 28.61
N THR A 693 11.48 5.14 29.36
CA THR A 693 10.28 5.57 30.08
C THR A 693 9.07 5.82 29.17
N SER A 694 9.27 6.14 27.88
CA SER A 694 8.20 6.30 26.89
C SER A 694 7.42 5.01 26.64
N MET A 695 8.02 3.83 26.87
CA MET A 695 7.33 2.54 26.80
C MET A 695 6.26 2.37 27.90
N ASN A 696 6.22 3.26 28.90
CA ASN A 696 5.16 3.33 29.91
C ASN A 696 4.02 4.30 29.54
N GLU A 697 3.97 4.79 28.30
CA GLU A 697 2.84 5.60 27.82
C GLU A 697 1.62 4.73 27.48
N ASP A 698 0.44 5.21 27.88
CA ASP A 698 -0.86 4.60 27.54
C ASP A 698 -1.09 4.61 26.02
N VAL A 699 -1.54 3.48 25.46
CA VAL A 699 -1.96 3.40 24.05
C VAL A 699 -3.45 3.75 23.93
N PRO A 700 -3.84 4.86 23.26
CA PRO A 700 -5.22 5.32 23.21
C PRO A 700 -6.19 4.26 22.68
N GLY A 701 -7.23 3.95 23.45
CA GLY A 701 -8.26 2.99 23.06
C GLY A 701 -8.04 1.55 23.53
N SER A 702 -6.79 1.15 23.81
CA SER A 702 -6.49 -0.19 24.37
C SER A 702 -6.83 -0.30 25.86
N GLY A 703 -6.52 0.74 26.64
CA GLY A 703 -6.55 0.70 28.10
C GLY A 703 -5.28 0.12 28.75
N GLU A 704 -4.25 -0.14 27.95
CA GLU A 704 -2.94 -0.69 28.36
C GLU A 704 -1.80 0.23 27.90
N THR A 705 -0.64 0.13 28.53
CA THR A 705 0.59 0.80 28.09
C THR A 705 1.27 0.08 26.91
N LYS A 706 2.15 0.78 26.20
CA LYS A 706 2.99 0.18 25.14
C LYS A 706 3.71 -1.09 25.62
N MET A 707 4.31 -1.05 26.82
CA MET A 707 5.00 -2.19 27.43
C MET A 707 4.07 -3.35 27.78
N GLU A 708 2.84 -3.07 28.27
CA GLU A 708 1.85 -4.12 28.53
C GLU A 708 1.38 -4.81 27.24
N LEU A 709 1.07 -4.04 26.20
CA LEU A 709 0.74 -4.60 24.87
C LEU A 709 1.88 -5.45 24.29
N LEU A 710 3.14 -5.03 24.46
CA LEU A 710 4.30 -5.82 24.06
C LEU A 710 4.41 -7.14 24.85
N LYS A 711 4.15 -7.11 26.16
CA LYS A 711 4.10 -8.32 26.98
C LYS A 711 2.94 -9.24 26.62
N ASN A 712 1.79 -8.68 26.24
CA ASN A 712 0.65 -9.46 25.73
C ASN A 712 0.98 -10.12 24.38
N ALA A 713 1.76 -9.44 23.53
CA ALA A 713 2.19 -9.95 22.22
C ALA A 713 3.46 -10.82 22.23
N LYS A 714 4.07 -11.11 23.40
CA LYS A 714 5.37 -11.83 23.50
C LYS A 714 5.42 -13.22 22.85
N ALA A 715 4.28 -13.89 22.68
CA ALA A 715 4.19 -15.14 21.92
C ALA A 715 4.63 -14.93 20.45
N ALA A 716 4.14 -13.87 19.80
CA ALA A 716 4.48 -13.51 18.42
C ALA A 716 5.95 -13.07 18.24
N LEU A 717 6.68 -12.81 19.33
CA LEU A 717 8.13 -12.55 19.30
C LEU A 717 8.97 -13.83 19.22
N PHE A 718 8.50 -14.94 19.82
CA PHE A 718 9.37 -16.10 20.10
C PHE A 718 8.85 -17.45 19.63
N ASP A 719 7.54 -17.66 19.51
CA ASP A 719 6.99 -19.00 19.25
C ASP A 719 7.23 -19.47 17.81
N GLU A 720 7.33 -18.54 16.86
CA GLU A 720 7.60 -18.81 15.42
C GLU A 720 9.04 -19.27 15.12
N PHE A 721 9.99 -19.07 16.05
CA PHE A 721 11.35 -19.59 15.87
C PHE A 721 11.39 -21.10 16.06
N ALA A 722 12.12 -21.79 15.18
CA ALA A 722 12.36 -23.23 15.30
C ALA A 722 13.26 -23.55 16.50
N ASP A 723 13.16 -24.76 17.04
CA ASP A 723 13.96 -25.21 18.19
C ASP A 723 15.48 -25.14 17.98
N THR A 724 15.91 -25.16 16.72
CA THR A 724 17.32 -25.05 16.26
C THR A 724 17.74 -23.64 15.88
N ASP A 725 16.82 -22.66 15.86
CA ASP A 725 17.19 -21.26 15.68
C ASP A 725 17.89 -20.73 16.91
N GLU A 726 18.77 -19.75 16.72
CA GLU A 726 19.56 -19.15 17.78
C GLU A 726 19.10 -17.73 18.05
N VAL A 727 18.61 -17.46 19.27
CA VAL A 727 17.99 -16.17 19.61
C VAL A 727 18.58 -15.63 20.92
N GLY A 728 19.02 -14.37 20.89
CA GLY A 728 19.41 -13.59 22.06
C GLY A 728 18.40 -12.48 22.38
N LEU A 729 18.43 -11.98 23.61
CA LEU A 729 17.61 -10.85 24.05
C LEU A 729 18.44 -9.83 24.83
N TRP A 730 18.41 -8.59 24.37
CA TRP A 730 18.88 -7.41 25.07
C TRP A 730 17.72 -6.48 25.39
N ARG A 731 17.81 -5.77 26.51
CA ARG A 731 17.05 -4.54 26.76
C ARG A 731 17.97 -3.33 26.65
N PHE A 732 17.43 -2.15 26.34
CA PHE A 732 18.24 -0.92 26.32
C PHE A 732 17.48 0.30 26.84
N SER A 733 18.23 1.15 27.54
CA SER A 733 17.81 2.44 28.08
C SER A 733 19.01 3.23 28.58
N SER A 734 18.85 4.53 28.79
CA SER A 734 19.88 5.40 29.39
C SER A 734 20.00 5.26 30.91
N ALA A 735 19.29 4.30 31.52
CA ALA A 735 19.40 4.07 32.96
C ALA A 735 20.78 3.48 33.28
N PRO A 736 21.52 3.99 34.29
CA PRO A 736 22.83 3.47 34.62
C PRO A 736 22.72 2.02 35.09
N TYR A 737 23.44 1.13 34.43
CA TYR A 737 23.62 -0.25 34.86
C TYR A 737 24.84 -0.34 35.79
N ALA A 738 25.01 -1.47 36.48
CA ALA A 738 26.10 -1.64 37.46
C ALA A 738 27.51 -1.51 36.84
N ASP A 739 27.61 -1.70 35.53
CA ASP A 739 28.81 -1.49 34.71
C ASP A 739 28.55 -0.25 33.81
N ASP A 740 29.01 0.91 34.28
CA ASP A 740 28.55 2.27 33.92
C ASP A 740 28.96 2.78 32.51
N GLU A 741 29.28 1.88 31.56
CA GLU A 741 29.86 2.21 30.24
C GLU A 741 28.89 2.12 29.04
N HIS A 742 27.74 1.45 29.16
CA HIS A 742 26.87 1.14 28.01
C HIS A 742 25.36 1.30 28.32
N HIS A 743 24.56 1.65 27.30
CA HIS A 743 23.11 1.89 27.41
C HIS A 743 22.24 0.66 27.08
N TYR A 744 22.83 -0.53 27.06
CA TYR A 744 22.13 -1.79 26.84
C TYR A 744 22.58 -2.86 27.84
N ARG A 745 21.71 -3.85 28.07
CA ARG A 745 22.00 -5.00 28.91
C ARG A 745 21.52 -6.29 28.24
N GLN A 746 22.44 -7.24 28.10
CA GLN A 746 22.11 -8.61 27.73
C GLN A 746 21.32 -9.29 28.85
N LEU A 747 20.13 -9.78 28.52
CA LEU A 747 19.29 -10.57 29.41
C LEU A 747 19.46 -12.07 29.12
N VAL A 748 19.52 -12.42 27.83
CA VAL A 748 19.74 -13.77 27.33
C VAL A 748 20.81 -13.73 26.23
N PRO A 749 21.92 -14.49 26.35
CA PRO A 749 22.90 -14.62 25.26
C PRO A 749 22.27 -15.30 24.04
N ILE A 750 22.85 -15.13 22.85
CA ILE A 750 22.41 -15.87 21.67
C ILE A 750 22.67 -17.38 21.86
N GLY A 751 21.81 -18.22 21.27
CA GLY A 751 21.97 -19.67 21.26
C GLY A 751 20.64 -20.40 21.04
N PRO A 752 20.63 -21.74 20.93
CA PRO A 752 19.46 -22.48 20.44
C PRO A 752 18.22 -22.35 21.32
N MET A 753 17.04 -22.21 20.70
CA MET A 753 15.74 -22.00 21.36
C MET A 753 15.34 -23.15 22.32
N ALA A 754 15.56 -24.40 21.92
CA ALA A 754 15.22 -25.57 22.74
C ALA A 754 16.29 -25.95 23.79
N ARG A 755 17.35 -25.14 23.97
CA ARG A 755 18.40 -25.39 24.99
C ARG A 755 18.20 -24.47 26.20
N PRO A 756 18.40 -24.93 27.44
CA PRO A 756 18.35 -24.06 28.61
C PRO A 756 19.45 -22.99 28.55
N VAL A 757 19.21 -21.87 29.22
CA VAL A 757 20.19 -20.78 29.33
C VAL A 757 21.11 -21.05 30.54
N PRO A 758 22.44 -21.12 30.37
CA PRO A 758 23.36 -21.37 31.49
C PRO A 758 23.17 -20.37 32.63
N GLY A 759 22.98 -20.89 33.85
CA GLY A 759 22.77 -20.07 35.06
C GLY A 759 21.35 -19.52 35.25
N LYS A 760 20.38 -19.92 34.41
CA LYS A 760 18.95 -19.63 34.58
C LYS A 760 18.19 -20.90 34.92
N SER A 761 16.92 -20.75 35.34
CA SER A 761 16.08 -21.84 35.85
C SER A 761 14.99 -22.34 34.90
N ALA A 762 14.81 -21.72 33.72
CA ALA A 762 13.88 -22.22 32.70
C ALA A 762 14.45 -23.45 31.98
N ASP A 763 13.58 -24.36 31.55
CA ASP A 763 13.98 -25.62 30.90
C ASP A 763 14.40 -25.37 29.44
N THR A 764 13.80 -24.36 28.78
CA THR A 764 14.17 -23.92 27.43
C THR A 764 14.56 -22.44 27.38
N ARG A 765 15.26 -22.03 26.31
CA ARG A 765 15.55 -20.62 26.05
C ARG A 765 14.32 -19.86 25.60
N ARG A 766 13.39 -20.50 24.89
CA ARG A 766 12.08 -19.94 24.55
C ARG A 766 11.34 -19.47 25.81
N GLU A 767 11.23 -20.34 26.82
CA GLU A 767 10.67 -19.98 28.14
C GLU A 767 11.45 -18.85 28.81
N GLN A 768 12.79 -18.88 28.78
CA GLN A 768 13.60 -17.82 29.39
C GLN A 768 13.39 -16.47 28.71
N LEU A 769 13.35 -16.42 27.38
CA LEU A 769 13.11 -15.20 26.59
C LEU A 769 11.73 -14.61 26.92
N THR A 770 10.69 -15.45 26.93
CA THR A 770 9.32 -15.10 27.32
C THR A 770 9.25 -14.56 28.75
N ALA A 771 9.96 -15.18 29.70
CA ALA A 771 10.01 -14.74 31.10
C ALA A 771 10.78 -13.43 31.30
N GLU A 772 11.86 -13.19 30.56
CA GLU A 772 12.61 -11.92 30.62
C GLU A 772 11.79 -10.77 30.01
N VAL A 773 11.03 -11.00 28.92
CA VAL A 773 10.09 -10.00 28.36
C VAL A 773 8.98 -9.66 29.35
N GLU A 774 8.40 -10.66 30.00
CA GLU A 774 7.40 -10.46 31.07
C GLU A 774 7.98 -9.62 32.23
N GLY A 775 9.27 -9.81 32.54
CA GLY A 775 10.00 -9.10 33.59
C GLY A 775 10.47 -7.67 33.23
N LEU A 776 10.29 -7.19 32.00
CA LEU A 776 10.75 -5.84 31.62
C LEU A 776 10.03 -4.74 32.38
N VAL A 777 10.78 -3.71 32.78
CA VAL A 777 10.27 -2.51 33.46
C VAL A 777 10.84 -1.29 32.73
N PRO A 778 10.00 -0.30 32.35
CA PRO A 778 10.48 0.96 31.79
C PRO A 778 11.37 1.75 32.75
N ASP A 779 12.57 2.13 32.31
CA ASP A 779 13.56 2.94 33.02
C ASP A 779 14.35 3.84 32.04
N GLY A 780 14.84 5.01 32.48
CA GLY A 780 15.71 5.88 31.67
C GLY A 780 15.09 6.49 30.39
N ALA A 781 15.95 7.01 29.50
CA ALA A 781 15.65 7.53 28.16
C ALA A 781 16.18 6.59 27.06
N THR A 782 16.01 6.92 25.78
CA THR A 782 16.26 5.99 24.67
C THR A 782 17.69 6.09 24.12
N GLY A 783 18.54 5.11 24.44
CA GLY A 783 19.94 5.01 24.00
C GLY A 783 20.14 4.29 22.65
N LEU A 784 19.47 4.74 21.59
CA LEU A 784 19.31 4.01 20.32
C LEU A 784 20.62 3.78 19.53
N TYR A 785 21.44 4.81 19.33
CA TYR A 785 22.54 4.76 18.35
C TYR A 785 23.69 3.82 18.77
N GLY A 786 24.22 4.01 19.99
CA GLY A 786 25.26 3.15 20.55
C GLY A 786 24.80 1.69 20.67
N THR A 787 23.55 1.46 21.08
CA THR A 787 22.95 0.12 21.17
C THR A 787 22.86 -0.56 19.79
N THR A 788 22.40 0.16 18.77
CA THR A 788 22.30 -0.37 17.39
C THR A 788 23.67 -0.83 16.88
N ILE A 789 24.71 -0.04 17.13
CA ILE A 789 26.09 -0.36 16.74
C ILE A 789 26.62 -1.56 17.51
N ALA A 790 26.44 -1.60 18.84
CA ALA A 790 26.90 -2.70 19.67
C ALA A 790 26.20 -4.03 19.36
N ALA A 791 24.90 -3.99 19.04
CA ALA A 791 24.15 -5.15 18.59
C ALA A 791 24.71 -5.69 17.26
N VAL A 792 24.92 -4.82 16.27
CA VAL A 792 25.51 -5.22 14.97
C VAL A 792 26.94 -5.73 15.11
N ASP A 793 27.76 -5.13 15.97
CA ASP A 793 29.12 -5.63 16.23
C ASP A 793 29.12 -6.97 16.96
N THR A 794 28.19 -7.20 17.90
CA THR A 794 28.02 -8.51 18.55
C THR A 794 27.64 -9.57 17.52
N MET A 795 26.66 -9.29 16.65
CA MET A 795 26.24 -10.18 15.57
C MET A 795 27.32 -10.42 14.49
N ARG A 796 28.30 -9.52 14.35
CA ARG A 796 29.47 -9.73 13.49
C ARG A 796 30.57 -10.52 14.20
N ALA A 797 30.74 -10.35 15.50
CA ALA A 797 31.72 -11.11 16.28
C ALA A 797 31.32 -12.60 16.42
N ASP A 798 30.02 -12.90 16.45
CA ASP A 798 29.45 -14.26 16.50
C ASP A 798 28.87 -14.70 15.14
N TYR A 799 29.35 -14.13 14.02
CA TYR A 799 28.73 -14.30 12.71
C TYR A 799 28.68 -15.76 12.23
N ASP A 800 27.47 -16.24 11.91
CA ASP A 800 27.26 -17.59 11.40
C ASP A 800 26.98 -17.58 9.88
N PRO A 801 27.95 -17.97 9.03
CA PRO A 801 27.76 -17.99 7.57
C PRO A 801 26.70 -18.99 7.09
N SER A 802 26.20 -19.88 7.96
CA SER A 802 25.13 -20.84 7.69
C SER A 802 23.74 -20.42 8.20
N ALA A 803 23.62 -19.27 8.87
CA ALA A 803 22.37 -18.72 9.40
C ALA A 803 21.97 -17.39 8.74
N ILE A 804 20.72 -16.96 8.93
CA ILE A 804 20.28 -15.58 8.68
C ILE A 804 20.67 -14.75 9.91
N ASN A 805 21.66 -13.87 9.75
CA ASN A 805 22.18 -13.05 10.84
C ASN A 805 21.43 -11.72 10.89
N ALA A 806 20.73 -11.44 11.99
CA ALA A 806 19.93 -10.21 12.11
C ALA A 806 19.79 -9.66 13.53
N VAL A 807 19.51 -8.37 13.61
CA VAL A 807 19.04 -7.65 14.79
C VAL A 807 17.57 -7.29 14.58
N VAL A 808 16.70 -7.60 15.54
CA VAL A 808 15.32 -7.09 15.59
C VAL A 808 15.28 -6.01 16.65
N LEU A 809 15.08 -4.76 16.24
CA LEU A 809 15.19 -3.57 17.09
C LEU A 809 13.82 -2.92 17.26
N LEU A 810 13.20 -3.10 18.42
CA LEU A 810 11.91 -2.50 18.78
C LEU A 810 12.15 -1.26 19.65
N THR A 811 11.63 -0.10 19.23
CA THR A 811 11.79 1.17 19.95
C THR A 811 10.64 2.14 19.70
N ASP A 812 10.32 2.94 20.72
CA ASP A 812 9.25 3.94 20.67
C ASP A 812 9.74 5.40 20.71
N GLY A 813 11.07 5.59 20.79
CA GLY A 813 11.70 6.87 21.03
C GLY A 813 12.78 7.23 20.00
N ARG A 814 13.10 8.52 19.94
CA ARG A 814 14.32 9.02 19.28
C ARG A 814 15.51 8.86 20.22
N ASN A 815 16.73 8.89 19.68
CA ASN A 815 17.95 8.85 20.51
C ASN A 815 18.01 10.07 21.45
N GLU A 816 17.76 9.86 22.75
CA GLU A 816 17.48 10.93 23.73
C GLU A 816 18.19 10.70 25.06
N GLY A 817 18.57 11.80 25.73
CA GLY A 817 19.00 11.78 27.14
C GLY A 817 20.43 11.33 27.44
N VAL A 818 21.25 11.01 26.44
CA VAL A 818 22.63 10.54 26.62
C VAL A 818 23.66 11.30 25.76
N PRO A 819 24.92 11.44 26.24
CA PRO A 819 26.02 11.92 25.39
C PRO A 819 26.26 10.85 24.33
N ALA A 820 25.77 11.12 23.13
CA ALA A 820 25.75 10.12 22.08
C ALA A 820 27.17 9.92 21.54
N ASP A 821 27.73 8.72 21.72
CA ASP A 821 28.87 8.25 20.93
C ASP A 821 28.43 6.99 20.15
N PRO A 822 28.24 7.08 18.82
CA PRO A 822 28.37 8.29 18.00
C PRO A 822 27.18 9.26 18.18
N THR A 823 27.42 10.56 17.98
CA THR A 823 26.35 11.59 18.00
C THR A 823 25.44 11.52 16.78
N GLU A 824 25.98 11.06 15.64
CA GLU A 824 25.35 11.21 14.34
C GLU A 824 24.78 9.90 13.81
N LEU A 825 23.57 9.98 13.22
CA LEU A 825 22.98 8.87 12.46
C LEU A 825 23.94 8.35 11.38
N GLN A 826 24.73 9.21 10.75
CA GLN A 826 25.65 8.84 9.67
C GLN A 826 26.69 7.80 10.09
N ASP A 827 27.13 7.80 11.35
CA ASP A 827 28.05 6.78 11.87
C ASP A 827 27.35 5.45 12.07
N VAL A 828 26.09 5.46 12.53
CA VAL A 828 25.23 4.26 12.60
C VAL A 828 25.02 3.70 11.19
N LEU A 829 24.60 4.51 10.21
CA LEU A 829 24.38 4.08 8.82
C LEU A 829 25.66 3.51 8.20
N LYS A 830 26.80 4.18 8.37
CA LYS A 830 28.11 3.72 7.90
C LYS A 830 28.54 2.40 8.53
N LYS A 831 28.24 2.19 9.82
CA LYS A 831 28.54 0.95 10.54
C LYS A 831 27.64 -0.19 10.09
N VAL A 832 26.34 0.07 10.00
CA VAL A 832 25.31 -0.90 9.62
C VAL A 832 25.50 -1.33 8.16
N GLY A 833 25.65 -0.39 7.23
CA GLY A 833 25.92 -0.64 5.80
C GLY A 833 27.40 -0.91 5.46
N GLY A 834 28.28 -1.06 6.45
CA GLY A 834 29.71 -1.23 6.26
C GLY A 834 30.07 -2.50 5.48
N ALA A 835 31.08 -2.41 4.61
CA ALA A 835 31.58 -3.55 3.85
C ALA A 835 32.20 -4.61 4.77
N GLY A 836 31.55 -5.77 4.87
CA GLY A 836 31.93 -6.86 5.76
C GLY A 836 30.83 -7.93 5.83
N GLU A 837 30.79 -8.68 6.92
CA GLU A 837 29.74 -9.65 7.18
C GLU A 837 28.38 -8.95 7.37
N ARG A 838 27.39 -9.42 6.60
CA ARG A 838 26.10 -8.76 6.45
C ARG A 838 25.14 -9.20 7.55
N VAL A 839 24.95 -8.32 8.52
CA VAL A 839 23.91 -8.40 9.56
C VAL A 839 22.78 -7.47 9.14
N ARG A 840 21.54 -7.98 9.08
CA ARG A 840 20.36 -7.15 8.82
C ARG A 840 19.85 -6.52 10.10
N VAL A 841 19.31 -5.31 10.02
CA VAL A 841 18.58 -4.67 11.11
C VAL A 841 17.13 -4.53 10.66
N PHE A 842 16.22 -5.18 11.37
CA PHE A 842 14.79 -5.01 11.20
C PHE A 842 14.29 -4.13 12.34
N THR A 843 13.76 -2.95 12.02
CA THR A 843 13.36 -1.96 13.03
C THR A 843 11.85 -1.91 13.17
N ILE A 844 11.34 -1.85 14.39
CA ILE A 844 9.91 -1.70 14.69
C ILE A 844 9.74 -0.36 15.40
N ALA A 845 9.12 0.59 14.71
CA ALA A 845 8.77 1.90 15.23
C ALA A 845 7.43 1.82 15.97
N TYR A 846 7.42 2.05 17.28
CA TYR A 846 6.26 1.78 18.12
C TYR A 846 5.65 3.04 18.73
N GLY A 847 4.34 3.27 18.56
CA GLY A 847 3.68 4.48 19.07
C GLY A 847 4.02 5.78 18.32
N SER A 848 3.10 6.75 18.41
CA SER A 848 3.09 7.97 17.57
C SER A 848 4.25 8.96 17.77
N LYS A 849 5.12 8.73 18.77
CA LYS A 849 6.34 9.51 19.01
C LYS A 849 7.60 8.86 18.41
N ALA A 850 7.51 7.64 17.90
CA ALA A 850 8.63 7.01 17.24
C ALA A 850 8.93 7.75 15.93
N ASP A 851 9.98 8.58 16.00
CA ASP A 851 10.84 8.88 14.87
C ASP A 851 10.15 9.56 13.67
N GLU A 852 9.92 10.88 13.78
CA GLU A 852 9.43 11.68 12.64
C GLU A 852 10.47 11.72 11.51
N ALA A 853 9.98 11.62 10.27
CA ALA A 853 10.76 11.59 9.04
C ALA A 853 11.67 12.80 8.81
N ASP A 854 12.81 12.56 8.14
CA ASP A 854 13.74 13.60 7.72
C ASP A 854 13.25 14.39 6.47
N ALA A 855 14.09 15.30 5.98
CA ALA A 855 13.78 16.13 4.81
C ALA A 855 13.61 15.36 3.48
N SER A 856 13.95 14.06 3.45
CA SER A 856 13.71 13.15 2.31
C SER A 856 12.43 12.31 2.47
N GLY A 857 11.78 12.38 3.64
CA GLY A 857 10.57 11.61 3.97
C GLY A 857 10.84 10.30 4.73
N LYS A 858 12.10 9.97 5.05
CA LYS A 858 12.46 8.71 5.71
C LYS A 858 12.73 8.88 7.19
N SER A 859 12.23 7.95 8.02
CA SER A 859 12.56 7.92 9.45
C SER A 859 14.00 7.42 9.69
N VAL A 860 14.57 7.72 10.86
CA VAL A 860 15.89 7.21 11.30
C VAL A 860 15.93 5.68 11.26
N LEU A 861 14.85 5.03 11.73
CA LEU A 861 14.67 3.58 11.75
C LEU A 861 14.58 3.01 10.32
N GLU A 862 13.84 3.66 9.42
CA GLU A 862 13.80 3.28 8.01
C GLU A 862 15.19 3.38 7.36
N GLN A 863 15.94 4.44 7.65
CA GLN A 863 17.31 4.59 7.14
C GLN A 863 18.24 3.49 7.67
N ILE A 864 18.19 3.16 8.97
CA ILE A 864 18.98 2.07 9.57
C ILE A 864 18.62 0.73 8.91
N ALA A 865 17.33 0.41 8.81
CA ALA A 865 16.88 -0.87 8.28
C ALA A 865 17.26 -1.02 6.80
N THR A 866 16.91 -0.04 5.96
CA THR A 866 17.19 -0.08 4.51
C THR A 866 18.70 -0.12 4.23
N THR A 867 19.52 0.60 5.01
CA THR A 867 21.00 0.59 4.86
C THR A 867 21.62 -0.77 5.21
N SER A 868 21.01 -1.55 6.11
CA SER A 868 21.43 -2.95 6.37
C SER A 868 20.97 -3.93 5.28
N GLY A 869 19.98 -3.54 4.47
CA GLY A 869 19.17 -4.45 3.66
C GLY A 869 18.22 -5.33 4.47
N GLY A 870 17.73 -4.80 5.60
CA GLY A 870 16.55 -5.27 6.33
C GLY A 870 15.34 -4.37 6.02
N ARG A 871 14.29 -4.47 6.83
CA ARG A 871 13.03 -3.72 6.66
C ARG A 871 12.62 -3.01 7.93
N ALA A 872 12.06 -1.80 7.78
CA ALA A 872 11.39 -1.09 8.84
C ALA A 872 9.89 -1.43 8.85
N TYR A 873 9.34 -1.48 10.06
CA TYR A 873 7.98 -1.82 10.38
C TYR A 873 7.38 -0.73 11.26
N ASP A 874 6.09 -0.47 11.06
CA ASP A 874 5.39 0.66 11.66
C ASP A 874 4.22 0.17 12.51
N ALA A 875 4.26 0.51 13.80
CA ALA A 875 3.19 0.34 14.78
C ALA A 875 2.94 1.68 15.49
N ARG A 876 3.06 2.80 14.78
CA ARG A 876 2.97 4.17 15.33
C ARG A 876 1.54 4.68 15.43
N GLU A 877 0.77 4.48 14.37
CA GLU A 877 -0.63 4.91 14.29
C GLU A 877 -1.61 3.90 14.91
N HIS A 878 -1.22 2.61 14.92
CA HIS A 878 -1.97 1.50 15.48
C HIS A 878 -1.11 0.63 16.42
N PRO A 879 -0.71 1.11 17.62
CA PRO A 879 0.15 0.34 18.52
C PRO A 879 -0.54 -0.94 19.05
N GLU A 880 -1.86 -1.02 18.98
CA GLU A 880 -2.64 -2.23 19.25
C GLU A 880 -2.34 -3.40 18.28
N THR A 881 -1.84 -3.13 17.07
CA THR A 881 -1.48 -4.18 16.08
C THR A 881 -0.02 -4.65 16.21
N ILE A 882 0.63 -4.36 17.34
CA ILE A 882 2.02 -4.79 17.59
C ILE A 882 2.21 -6.29 17.41
N ARG A 883 1.19 -7.11 17.68
CA ARG A 883 1.21 -8.56 17.46
C ARG A 883 1.35 -8.91 15.97
N GLU A 884 0.52 -8.35 15.10
CA GLU A 884 0.63 -8.53 13.64
C GLU A 884 1.99 -8.06 13.11
N VAL A 885 2.50 -6.94 13.62
CA VAL A 885 3.81 -6.40 13.24
C VAL A 885 4.95 -7.33 13.67
N LEU A 886 4.91 -7.85 14.90
CA LEU A 886 5.87 -8.83 15.39
C LEU A 886 5.87 -10.10 14.52
N THR A 887 4.70 -10.67 14.24
CA THR A 887 4.57 -11.84 13.33
C THR A 887 5.19 -11.55 11.95
N SER A 888 4.91 -10.38 11.35
CA SER A 888 5.52 -10.00 10.07
C SER A 888 7.04 -9.85 10.15
N VAL A 889 7.58 -9.29 11.24
CA VAL A 889 9.04 -9.18 11.43
C VAL A 889 9.69 -10.56 11.57
N ILE A 890 9.13 -11.44 12.41
CA ILE A 890 9.70 -12.78 12.62
C ILE A 890 9.56 -13.66 11.37
N SER A 891 8.56 -13.42 10.52
CA SER A 891 8.38 -14.14 9.25
C SER A 891 9.55 -14.03 8.26
N ASN A 892 10.51 -13.11 8.47
CA ASN A 892 11.72 -12.98 7.66
C ASN A 892 12.76 -14.10 7.89
N PHE A 893 12.56 -14.95 8.91
CA PHE A 893 13.53 -15.93 9.42
C PHE A 893 13.16 -17.39 9.16
#